data_AF-A0A2E7SN28-F1
#
_entry.id   AF-A0A2E7SN28-F1
#
_cell.length_a   1.000
_cell.length_b   1.000
_cell.length_c   1.000
_cell.angle_alpha   90.00
_cell.angle_beta   90.00
_cell.angle_gamma   90.00
#
_symmetry.space_group_name_H-M   'P 1'
#
loop_
_entity.id
_entity.type
_entity.pdbx_description
1 polymer ?
#
loop_
_entity_poly.entity_id
_entity_poly.type
_entity_poly.pdbx_seq_one_letter_code
_entity_poly.pdbx_strand_id
1 'polypeptide(L)'
;MAADTIVIETDFTEPASVTALDTVGTIYDIAIDGTGYILAETSEGNGYEKTTVPLMPERLATGDTPFDQAVERYSFGSSDSWVGGQGQTFLNRNDSDSTMYLSSEGLDPFSEAGTIKLLPSSPEMLNTTYANPRLVVVGDTLYVQTADDTLTHFTDVGTPGGGTARAHEHGGAAVAITDLTTDGQYWYAACGAKGILRGTTTAITTQWNSADVDTIDFVAGRLCCGEPVNSSTTPNRFTSYSIGGGSDVGTIERAGGHLTLGRGWTIQSFTEANGHVYFCAYKGNKGMVYAWPLGLDSSGNTQYPFVAWDLPPGLSPREAFAAGGSVFVRAHRENTSSTGTSYIYRCVPDPQTGALTPFFITELADKATTDDHSVGVFTARDNQVYWGWKKMTSGNKTGLGCYDLETGGYTKFFQSDDATTGDVYGADVWQGRVVFSVAGTGIKKESTTAFETAGTLNGSRIDGGSALTKGWDEITVLTSALPNGCSVTPHVSIDEGENYTALSTLDTVDGLAQSTRLSSSSRSLQWKVVFVGSGTATTKLNFVQVKYHPIGLRDTVVSIIIDCGDNVRGLNGRPLPENAPNAGALRARTLAALTQRRVNYQDIDWSTTGAAEVYEVLQVQTQALGVYDRSQANKRHRLLANVVLRKAD
;
A
#
# COMPACT_ATOMS: atom_id res chain seq x y z
N MET A 1 24.69 18.03 16.42
CA MET A 1 25.93 17.38 15.98
C MET A 1 25.68 16.93 14.55
N ALA A 2 26.33 17.56 13.58
CA ALA A 2 26.19 17.20 12.17
C ALA A 2 26.95 15.90 11.93
N ALA A 3 26.34 14.96 11.23
CA ALA A 3 27.02 13.75 10.79
C ALA A 3 28.07 14.16 9.74
N ASP A 4 29.34 13.82 9.99
CA ASP A 4 30.39 13.93 9.00
C ASP A 4 30.09 12.96 7.86
N THR A 5 29.51 13.49 6.79
CA THR A 5 29.40 12.79 5.51
C THR A 5 30.79 12.76 4.89
N ILE A 6 31.48 11.63 4.99
CA ILE A 6 32.68 11.38 4.18
C ILE A 6 32.20 11.06 2.76
N VAL A 7 32.17 12.08 1.91
CA VAL A 7 32.08 11.89 0.46
C VAL A 7 33.47 11.48 -0.01
N ILE A 8 33.64 10.20 -0.34
CA ILE A 8 34.83 9.74 -1.06
C ILE A 8 34.53 9.97 -2.56
N GLU A 9 34.83 11.16 -3.05
CA GLU A 9 34.96 11.41 -4.49
C GLU A 9 36.28 10.76 -4.94
N THR A 10 36.22 9.52 -5.45
CA THR A 10 37.30 9.01 -6.31
C THR A 10 37.10 9.58 -7.70
N ASP A 11 37.52 10.83 -7.90
CA ASP A 11 37.63 11.41 -9.25
C ASP A 11 38.76 10.68 -10.00
N PHE A 12 38.42 9.54 -10.59
CA PHE A 12 39.23 9.00 -11.68
C PHE A 12 39.01 9.90 -12.89
N THR A 13 40.04 10.63 -13.30
CA THR A 13 39.98 11.40 -14.53
C THR A 13 39.83 10.44 -15.70
N GLU A 14 38.76 10.58 -16.48
CA GLU A 14 38.61 9.83 -17.74
C GLU A 14 39.86 10.02 -18.60
N PRO A 15 40.40 8.95 -19.22
CA PRO A 15 41.53 9.09 -20.12
C PRO A 15 41.11 10.01 -21.27
N ALA A 16 41.99 10.94 -21.64
CA ALA A 16 41.78 11.75 -22.84
C ALA A 16 41.50 10.82 -24.03
N SER A 17 40.62 11.23 -24.95
CA SER A 17 40.37 10.46 -26.17
C SER A 17 41.69 10.32 -26.95
N VAL A 18 42.31 9.15 -26.85
CA VAL A 18 43.54 8.81 -27.60
C VAL A 18 43.12 8.21 -28.92
N THR A 19 43.72 8.66 -30.02
CA THR A 19 43.50 8.04 -31.33
C THR A 19 43.94 6.59 -31.28
N ALA A 20 43.01 5.68 -31.58
CA ALA A 20 43.27 4.26 -31.65
C ALA A 20 44.41 3.97 -32.64
N LEU A 21 45.32 3.07 -32.25
CA LEU A 21 46.45 2.67 -33.04
C LEU A 21 46.00 1.67 -34.12
N ASP A 22 46.11 2.05 -35.39
CA ASP A 22 45.70 1.27 -36.57
C ASP A 22 46.60 0.04 -36.82
N THR A 23 47.74 -0.03 -36.15
CA THR A 23 48.71 -1.13 -36.26
C THR A 23 48.47 -2.28 -35.28
N VAL A 24 47.42 -2.21 -34.43
CA VAL A 24 46.99 -3.33 -33.57
C VAL A 24 46.32 -4.40 -34.43
N GLY A 25 46.73 -5.66 -34.26
CA GLY A 25 46.34 -6.81 -35.08
C GLY A 25 47.19 -7.00 -36.35
N THR A 26 48.11 -6.09 -36.66
CA THR A 26 49.03 -6.21 -37.82
C THR A 26 50.50 -6.11 -37.46
N ILE A 27 50.86 -5.23 -36.50
CA ILE A 27 52.22 -5.08 -35.96
C ILE A 27 52.24 -5.41 -34.47
N TYR A 28 51.26 -4.91 -33.70
CA TYR A 28 51.13 -5.11 -32.26
C TYR A 28 49.98 -6.05 -31.92
N ASP A 29 50.06 -6.75 -30.80
CA ASP A 29 48.96 -7.58 -30.29
C ASP A 29 47.86 -6.75 -29.66
N ILE A 30 48.25 -5.74 -28.87
CA ILE A 30 47.34 -4.89 -28.09
C ILE A 30 47.86 -3.45 -28.08
N ALA A 31 47.04 -2.50 -27.63
CA ALA A 31 47.52 -1.18 -27.26
C ALA A 31 46.90 -0.68 -25.95
N ILE A 32 47.70 0.07 -25.19
CA ILE A 32 47.28 0.74 -23.95
C ILE A 32 47.64 2.22 -24.08
N ASP A 33 46.65 3.11 -23.97
CA ASP A 33 46.75 4.56 -24.17
C ASP A 33 47.47 4.92 -25.48
N GLY A 34 47.09 4.26 -26.58
CA GLY A 34 47.66 4.49 -27.91
C GLY A 34 49.09 3.99 -28.10
N THR A 35 49.69 3.33 -27.10
CA THR A 35 50.99 2.69 -27.20
C THR A 35 50.82 1.20 -27.49
N GLY A 36 51.44 0.70 -28.56
CA GLY A 36 51.37 -0.71 -28.97
C GLY A 36 52.31 -1.62 -28.18
N TYR A 37 51.86 -2.83 -27.86
CA TYR A 37 52.63 -3.84 -27.14
C TYR A 37 52.50 -5.23 -27.75
N ILE A 38 53.47 -6.11 -27.44
CA ILE A 38 53.50 -7.52 -27.88
C ILE A 38 53.34 -8.41 -26.65
N LEU A 39 52.46 -9.40 -26.77
CA LEU A 39 52.24 -10.39 -25.73
C LEU A 39 53.43 -11.37 -25.68
N ALA A 40 53.81 -11.74 -24.47
CA ALA A 40 54.89 -12.68 -24.27
C ALA A 40 54.42 -14.12 -24.54
N GLU A 41 55.18 -14.84 -25.36
CA GLU A 41 55.11 -16.31 -25.41
C GLU A 41 55.70 -16.88 -24.11
N THR A 42 54.85 -17.56 -23.33
CA THR A 42 55.21 -18.27 -22.10
C THR A 42 55.08 -19.78 -22.29
N SER A 43 55.61 -20.58 -21.36
CA SER A 43 55.51 -22.05 -21.40
C SER A 43 54.07 -22.59 -21.35
N GLU A 44 53.11 -21.74 -20.98
CA GLU A 44 51.68 -22.06 -20.84
C GLU A 44 50.85 -21.57 -22.05
N GLY A 45 51.46 -20.88 -23.02
CA GLY A 45 50.79 -20.31 -24.20
C GLY A 45 51.06 -18.80 -24.39
N ASN A 46 50.29 -18.18 -25.28
CA ASN A 46 50.25 -16.71 -25.41
C ASN A 46 49.75 -16.13 -24.09
N GLY A 47 50.47 -15.18 -23.49
CA GLY A 47 50.17 -14.63 -22.17
C GLY A 47 48.94 -13.72 -22.09
N TYR A 48 47.80 -14.13 -22.66
CA TYR A 48 46.52 -13.42 -22.61
C TYR A 48 45.47 -14.30 -21.96
N GLU A 49 44.90 -13.82 -20.85
CA GLU A 49 43.80 -14.47 -20.14
C GLU A 49 42.70 -13.45 -19.82
N LYS A 50 41.47 -13.74 -20.25
CA LYS A 50 40.29 -12.92 -19.94
C LYS A 50 39.36 -13.71 -19.02
N THR A 51 39.19 -13.21 -17.81
CA THR A 51 38.42 -13.89 -16.76
C THR A 51 37.32 -12.97 -16.24
N THR A 52 36.08 -13.41 -16.38
CA THR A 52 34.94 -12.74 -15.76
C THR A 52 34.84 -13.22 -14.33
N VAL A 53 35.12 -12.33 -13.37
CA VAL A 53 35.04 -12.67 -11.95
C VAL A 53 33.66 -12.21 -11.43
N PRO A 54 32.79 -13.12 -10.97
CA PRO A 54 31.59 -12.71 -10.27
C PRO A 54 32.00 -12.02 -8.96
N LEU A 55 31.48 -10.82 -8.69
CA LEU A 55 31.68 -10.18 -7.39
C LEU A 55 31.05 -11.07 -6.31
N MET A 56 31.80 -11.36 -5.24
CA MET A 56 31.28 -12.11 -4.10
C MET A 56 30.09 -11.33 -3.49
N PRO A 57 28.86 -11.88 -3.51
CA PRO A 57 27.65 -11.17 -3.09
C PRO A 57 27.72 -10.61 -1.66
N GLU A 58 28.46 -11.29 -0.79
CA GLU A 58 28.57 -11.00 0.64
C GLU A 58 29.08 -9.57 0.96
N ARG A 59 29.75 -8.87 0.03
CA ARG A 59 30.25 -7.50 0.27
C ARG A 59 29.23 -6.38 0.01
N LEU A 60 28.07 -6.66 -0.59
CA LEU A 60 27.07 -5.66 -0.97
C LEU A 60 25.68 -5.90 -0.33
N ALA A 61 25.54 -6.99 0.43
CA ALA A 61 24.37 -7.27 1.26
C ALA A 61 24.44 -6.48 2.58
N THR A 62 23.96 -5.24 2.58
CA THR A 62 23.74 -4.46 3.82
C THR A 62 22.26 -4.41 4.22
N GLY A 63 21.40 -5.21 3.58
CA GLY A 63 19.95 -5.19 3.76
C GLY A 63 19.39 -6.51 4.30
N ASP A 64 18.25 -6.41 4.99
CA ASP A 64 17.67 -7.46 5.85
C ASP A 64 16.86 -8.54 5.11
N THR A 65 16.84 -8.58 3.78
CA THR A 65 16.20 -9.64 2.97
C THR A 65 17.24 -10.42 2.15
N PRO A 66 17.52 -11.70 2.49
CA PRO A 66 18.70 -12.41 1.97
C PRO A 66 18.53 -13.15 0.63
N PHE A 67 17.47 -12.93 -0.16
CA PHE A 67 17.15 -13.85 -1.29
C PHE A 67 17.29 -13.33 -2.73
N ASP A 68 17.65 -12.07 -2.99
CA ASP A 68 17.76 -11.56 -4.37
C ASP A 68 19.20 -11.34 -4.89
N GLN A 69 20.19 -12.01 -4.28
CA GLN A 69 21.61 -11.89 -4.68
C GLN A 69 22.21 -13.19 -5.26
N ALA A 70 21.39 -14.17 -5.64
CA ALA A 70 21.89 -15.33 -6.38
C ALA A 70 22.42 -14.89 -7.76
N VAL A 71 23.65 -15.28 -8.07
CA VAL A 71 24.36 -14.97 -9.34
C VAL A 71 23.65 -15.54 -10.59
N GLU A 72 22.56 -16.28 -10.42
CA GLU A 72 21.71 -16.80 -11.49
C GLU A 72 20.80 -15.73 -12.11
N ARG A 73 21.43 -14.74 -12.77
CA ARG A 73 20.92 -13.82 -13.80
C ARG A 73 19.64 -12.98 -13.54
N TYR A 74 18.62 -13.43 -12.82
CA TYR A 74 17.33 -12.75 -12.66
C TYR A 74 16.70 -12.99 -11.28
N SER A 75 16.07 -11.95 -10.77
CA SER A 75 15.22 -11.91 -9.58
C SER A 75 13.77 -11.59 -9.98
N PHE A 76 12.84 -11.90 -9.08
CA PHE A 76 11.41 -11.73 -9.33
C PHE A 76 10.72 -11.06 -8.15
N GLY A 77 9.96 -10.00 -8.41
CA GLY A 77 8.98 -9.48 -7.47
C GLY A 77 7.59 -9.89 -7.94
N SER A 78 6.84 -10.63 -7.13
CA SER A 78 5.53 -11.15 -7.50
C SER A 78 4.48 -10.96 -6.42
N SER A 79 3.24 -10.83 -6.85
CA SER A 79 2.04 -10.87 -6.02
C SER A 79 1.04 -11.85 -6.63
N ASP A 80 0.69 -12.87 -5.88
CA ASP A 80 -0.22 -13.97 -6.24
C ASP A 80 -1.47 -14.04 -5.35
N SER A 81 -1.57 -13.13 -4.38
CA SER A 81 -2.69 -12.96 -3.50
C SER A 81 -2.83 -11.49 -3.10
N TRP A 82 -4.04 -11.11 -2.71
CA TRP A 82 -4.44 -9.73 -2.44
C TRP A 82 -5.12 -9.59 -1.07
N VAL A 83 -5.19 -10.68 -0.33
CA VAL A 83 -6.01 -10.82 0.89
C VAL A 83 -5.51 -9.97 2.04
N GLY A 84 -4.22 -9.60 2.06
CA GLY A 84 -3.65 -8.68 3.04
C GLY A 84 -4.15 -7.23 2.87
N GLY A 85 -4.75 -6.91 1.72
CA GLY A 85 -5.33 -5.59 1.47
C GLY A 85 -4.27 -4.50 1.21
N GLN A 86 -4.63 -3.26 1.49
CA GLN A 86 -3.84 -2.08 1.14
C GLN A 86 -2.95 -1.55 2.28
N GLY A 87 -2.03 -0.64 1.95
CA GLY A 87 -1.20 0.09 2.93
C GLY A 87 0.30 -0.23 2.89
N GLN A 88 0.73 -1.14 2.02
CA GLN A 88 2.14 -1.55 1.96
C GLN A 88 2.93 -0.81 0.87
N THR A 89 3.91 -0.01 1.27
CA THR A 89 4.77 0.73 0.34
C THR A 89 5.84 -0.14 -0.34
N PHE A 90 6.52 -1.01 0.40
CA PHE A 90 7.64 -1.80 -0.12
C PHE A 90 7.33 -3.30 -0.05
N LEU A 91 7.72 -4.04 -1.10
CA LEU A 91 7.53 -5.49 -1.16
C LEU A 91 8.65 -6.25 -0.45
N ASN A 92 9.89 -5.75 -0.52
CA ASN A 92 11.09 -6.51 -0.14
C ASN A 92 11.64 -6.18 1.27
N ARG A 93 10.79 -5.76 2.22
CA ARG A 93 11.19 -5.49 3.62
C ARG A 93 10.85 -6.69 4.51
N ASN A 94 11.51 -6.80 5.65
CA ASN A 94 11.34 -7.94 6.57
C ASN A 94 9.90 -8.08 7.10
N ASP A 95 9.25 -6.94 7.34
CA ASP A 95 7.88 -6.90 7.85
C ASP A 95 6.84 -6.75 6.72
N SER A 96 7.27 -6.89 5.45
CA SER A 96 6.37 -6.87 4.30
C SER A 96 5.62 -8.19 4.17
N ASP A 97 4.32 -8.10 3.88
CA ASP A 97 3.45 -9.20 3.51
C ASP A 97 3.26 -9.22 1.98
N SER A 98 3.58 -10.34 1.33
CA SER A 98 3.47 -10.47 -0.13
C SER A 98 2.04 -10.40 -0.66
N THR A 99 1.05 -10.54 0.24
CA THR A 99 -0.39 -10.45 -0.08
C THR A 99 -0.96 -9.04 0.05
N MET A 100 -0.15 -8.08 0.53
CA MET A 100 -0.50 -6.67 0.62
C MET A 100 -0.04 -5.88 -0.59
N TYR A 101 -0.76 -4.81 -0.89
CA TYR A 101 -0.46 -3.87 -1.96
C TYR A 101 -0.50 -2.43 -1.43
N LEU A 102 -0.13 -1.45 -2.27
CA LEU A 102 -0.10 -0.06 -1.81
C LEU A 102 -1.52 0.50 -1.63
N SER A 103 -2.32 0.44 -2.68
CA SER A 103 -3.69 0.98 -2.70
C SER A 103 -4.51 0.36 -3.81
N SER A 104 -5.84 0.30 -3.65
CA SER A 104 -6.76 -0.04 -4.73
C SER A 104 -7.99 0.87 -4.77
N GLU A 105 -8.62 0.93 -5.93
CA GLU A 105 -9.86 1.66 -6.19
C GLU A 105 -10.78 0.82 -7.09
N GLY A 106 -12.05 0.67 -6.71
CA GLY A 106 -13.04 -0.08 -7.50
C GLY A 106 -12.80 -1.60 -7.55
N LEU A 107 -12.01 -2.14 -6.61
CA LEU A 107 -11.58 -3.53 -6.62
C LEU A 107 -11.93 -4.29 -5.33
N ASP A 108 -12.29 -5.55 -5.51
CA ASP A 108 -12.64 -6.54 -4.50
C ASP A 108 -11.51 -7.59 -4.38
N PRO A 109 -10.69 -7.53 -3.33
CA PRO A 109 -9.65 -8.52 -3.05
C PRO A 109 -10.12 -9.66 -2.13
N PHE A 110 -11.32 -9.60 -1.57
CA PHE A 110 -11.73 -10.45 -0.43
C PHE A 110 -12.72 -11.54 -0.81
N SER A 111 -13.62 -11.29 -1.77
CA SER A 111 -14.69 -12.25 -2.07
C SER A 111 -14.22 -13.52 -2.80
N GLU A 112 -12.98 -13.56 -3.30
CA GLU A 112 -12.43 -14.72 -4.03
C GLU A 112 -10.92 -14.82 -3.79
N ALA A 113 -10.49 -15.84 -3.04
CA ALA A 113 -9.09 -16.02 -2.67
C ALA A 113 -8.17 -16.10 -3.90
N GLY A 114 -7.02 -15.41 -3.83
CA GLY A 114 -6.02 -15.36 -4.91
C GLY A 114 -6.43 -14.53 -6.14
N THR A 115 -7.59 -13.87 -6.11
CA THR A 115 -8.07 -13.05 -7.24
C THR A 115 -8.50 -11.68 -6.74
N ILE A 116 -8.18 -10.64 -7.52
CA ILE A 116 -8.73 -9.31 -7.34
C ILE A 116 -9.56 -8.94 -8.56
N LYS A 117 -10.76 -8.41 -8.32
CA LYS A 117 -11.77 -8.19 -9.38
C LYS A 117 -12.47 -6.86 -9.22
N LEU A 118 -13.17 -6.39 -10.26
CA LEU A 118 -14.01 -5.19 -10.15
C LEU A 118 -15.14 -5.42 -9.15
N LEU A 119 -15.38 -4.41 -8.31
CA LEU A 119 -16.46 -4.45 -7.32
C LEU A 119 -17.84 -4.47 -7.98
N PRO A 120 -18.85 -5.05 -7.32
CA PRO A 120 -20.23 -4.73 -7.62
C PRO A 120 -20.44 -3.21 -7.50
N SER A 121 -21.15 -2.62 -8.46
CA SER A 121 -21.43 -1.18 -8.39
C SER A 121 -22.45 -0.88 -7.30
N SER A 122 -22.44 0.35 -6.79
CA SER A 122 -23.40 0.82 -5.77
C SER A 122 -24.27 1.94 -6.32
N PRO A 123 -25.18 1.64 -7.28
CA PRO A 123 -26.00 2.66 -7.91
C PRO A 123 -26.90 3.39 -6.91
N GLU A 124 -27.29 4.61 -7.28
CA GLU A 124 -28.31 5.35 -6.56
C GLU A 124 -29.66 4.63 -6.53
N MET A 125 -30.13 4.37 -5.31
CA MET A 125 -31.47 3.85 -5.04
C MET A 125 -32.48 4.99 -4.84
N LEU A 126 -32.04 6.08 -4.20
CA LEU A 126 -32.87 7.25 -3.93
C LEU A 126 -32.00 8.51 -3.89
N ASN A 127 -32.36 9.51 -4.69
CA ASN A 127 -31.81 10.85 -4.54
C ASN A 127 -32.44 11.57 -3.33
N THR A 128 -31.62 12.04 -2.40
CA THR A 128 -32.04 13.03 -1.40
C THR A 128 -30.92 14.02 -1.14
N THR A 129 -31.28 15.30 -1.09
CA THR A 129 -30.37 16.40 -0.76
C THR A 129 -30.25 16.63 0.75
N TYR A 130 -30.82 15.74 1.55
CA TYR A 130 -30.79 15.88 3.00
C TYR A 130 -29.35 15.83 3.53
N ALA A 131 -29.05 16.68 4.51
CA ALA A 131 -27.69 16.85 5.01
C ALA A 131 -27.23 15.67 5.87
N ASN A 132 -28.14 15.06 6.63
CA ASN A 132 -27.81 14.02 7.62
C ASN A 132 -28.70 12.77 7.45
N PRO A 133 -28.71 12.11 6.28
CA PRO A 133 -29.61 11.00 6.02
C PRO A 133 -29.19 9.77 6.84
N ARG A 134 -29.92 9.45 7.91
CA ARG A 134 -29.74 8.21 8.67
C ARG A 134 -30.58 7.10 8.07
N LEU A 135 -30.17 5.85 8.27
CA LEU A 135 -30.96 4.70 7.85
C LEU A 135 -30.87 3.56 8.86
N VAL A 136 -31.88 2.69 8.84
CA VAL A 136 -31.90 1.46 9.63
C VAL A 136 -32.81 0.42 8.97
N VAL A 137 -32.49 -0.87 9.15
CA VAL A 137 -33.32 -1.98 8.66
C VAL A 137 -34.14 -2.59 9.81
N VAL A 138 -35.44 -2.77 9.57
CA VAL A 138 -36.36 -3.48 10.49
C VAL A 138 -37.04 -4.60 9.72
N GLY A 139 -36.69 -5.85 10.03
CA GLY A 139 -37.08 -7.01 9.23
C GLY A 139 -36.67 -6.81 7.76
N ASP A 140 -37.63 -6.88 6.84
CA ASP A 140 -37.40 -6.68 5.41
C ASP A 140 -37.57 -5.23 4.94
N THR A 141 -37.77 -4.28 5.85
CA THR A 141 -38.05 -2.87 5.53
C THR A 141 -36.85 -1.98 5.86
N LEU A 142 -36.43 -1.18 4.89
CA LEU A 142 -35.43 -0.13 5.11
C LEU A 142 -36.13 1.18 5.45
N TYR A 143 -35.72 1.84 6.54
CA TYR A 143 -36.16 3.18 6.92
C TYR A 143 -35.04 4.17 6.68
N VAL A 144 -35.35 5.31 6.08
CA VAL A 144 -34.39 6.34 5.71
C VAL A 144 -34.92 7.72 6.09
N GLN A 145 -34.08 8.53 6.72
CA GLN A 145 -34.34 9.95 6.90
C GLN A 145 -34.08 10.71 5.59
N THR A 146 -35.14 11.24 4.97
CA THR A 146 -35.07 11.83 3.62
C THR A 146 -35.38 13.33 3.57
N ALA A 147 -35.86 13.90 4.67
CA ALA A 147 -36.12 15.33 4.86
C ALA A 147 -36.13 15.63 6.37
N ASP A 148 -36.24 16.91 6.74
CA ASP A 148 -36.57 17.27 8.13
C ASP A 148 -37.85 16.52 8.52
N ASP A 149 -37.74 15.73 9.58
CA ASP A 149 -38.88 15.15 10.29
C ASP A 149 -39.65 14.03 9.53
N THR A 150 -39.01 13.42 8.52
CA THR A 150 -39.61 12.34 7.72
C THR A 150 -38.72 11.11 7.67
N LEU A 151 -39.28 9.95 8.04
CA LEU A 151 -38.72 8.63 7.76
C LEU A 151 -39.49 7.99 6.60
N THR A 152 -38.81 7.80 5.48
CA THR A 152 -39.32 7.09 4.32
C THR A 152 -39.00 5.61 4.46
N HIS A 153 -39.98 4.74 4.23
CA HIS A 153 -39.77 3.29 4.29
C HIS A 153 -39.81 2.65 2.89
N PHE A 154 -38.99 1.62 2.71
CA PHE A 154 -38.81 0.89 1.47
C PHE A 154 -38.95 -0.61 1.74
N THR A 155 -39.81 -1.27 0.97
CA THR A 155 -40.08 -2.71 1.09
C THR A 155 -39.66 -3.52 -0.13
N ASP A 156 -39.31 -2.87 -1.24
CA ASP A 156 -38.93 -3.53 -2.50
C ASP A 156 -37.59 -2.99 -3.05
N VAL A 157 -36.82 -3.92 -3.60
CA VAL A 157 -35.45 -3.85 -4.13
C VAL A 157 -35.40 -3.24 -5.53
N GLY A 158 -36.46 -3.37 -6.30
CA GLY A 158 -36.34 -3.42 -7.76
C GLY A 158 -36.33 -2.10 -8.53
N THR A 159 -36.70 -0.97 -7.91
CA THR A 159 -36.87 0.28 -8.66
C THR A 159 -36.34 1.49 -7.89
N PRO A 160 -35.34 2.22 -8.44
CA PRO A 160 -35.00 3.54 -7.94
C PRO A 160 -36.26 4.40 -7.84
N GLY A 161 -36.57 4.90 -6.64
CA GLY A 161 -37.76 5.73 -6.39
C GLY A 161 -39.05 5.03 -5.92
N GLY A 162 -39.04 3.73 -5.59
CA GLY A 162 -40.22 2.99 -5.09
C GLY A 162 -40.58 3.19 -3.60
N GLY A 163 -40.05 4.21 -2.93
CA GLY A 163 -40.28 4.44 -1.48
C GLY A 163 -41.64 5.04 -1.17
N THR A 164 -42.25 4.65 -0.04
CA THR A 164 -43.43 5.34 0.48
C THR A 164 -43.00 6.25 1.64
N ALA A 165 -42.95 7.56 1.39
CA ALA A 165 -42.63 8.54 2.42
C ALA A 165 -43.75 8.61 3.47
N ARG A 166 -43.38 8.58 4.75
CA ARG A 166 -44.32 8.83 5.86
C ARG A 166 -43.74 9.91 6.75
N ALA A 167 -44.49 11.00 6.89
CA ALA A 167 -44.17 12.00 7.92
C ALA A 167 -44.36 11.36 9.30
N HIS A 168 -43.42 11.61 10.20
CA HIS A 168 -43.52 11.21 11.60
C HIS A 168 -43.61 12.47 12.44
N GLU A 169 -44.65 12.56 13.26
CA GLU A 169 -44.98 13.77 14.01
C GLU A 169 -45.06 13.45 15.50
N HIS A 170 -44.74 14.40 16.36
CA HIS A 170 -45.03 14.30 17.79
C HIS A 170 -45.94 15.46 18.20
N GLY A 171 -47.16 15.14 18.66
CA GLY A 171 -48.13 16.15 19.06
C GLY A 171 -48.58 17.06 17.91
N GLY A 172 -48.53 16.58 16.65
CA GLY A 172 -48.88 17.33 15.45
C GLY A 172 -47.81 18.33 14.98
N ALA A 173 -46.60 18.25 15.52
CA ALA A 173 -45.45 19.02 15.08
C ALA A 173 -44.34 18.09 14.58
N ALA A 174 -43.59 18.61 13.62
CA ALA A 174 -42.45 17.96 13.02
C ALA A 174 -41.27 17.91 14.02
N VAL A 175 -40.49 16.81 14.00
CA VAL A 175 -39.48 16.49 15.02
C VAL A 175 -38.13 16.11 14.40
N ALA A 176 -37.10 16.89 14.74
CA ALA A 176 -35.73 16.64 14.27
C ALA A 176 -35.17 15.34 14.86
N ILE A 177 -34.79 14.42 13.98
CA ILE A 177 -34.15 13.15 14.34
C ILE A 177 -32.64 13.36 14.43
N THR A 178 -32.08 13.15 15.62
CA THR A 178 -30.64 13.27 15.90
C THR A 178 -29.91 11.94 15.79
N ASP A 179 -30.62 10.83 15.98
CA ASP A 179 -30.07 9.47 15.87
C ASP A 179 -31.16 8.41 15.64
N LEU A 180 -30.80 7.26 15.07
CA LEU A 180 -31.75 6.22 14.64
C LEU A 180 -31.17 4.82 14.84
N THR A 181 -31.93 3.93 15.48
CA THR A 181 -31.53 2.53 15.73
C THR A 181 -32.73 1.56 15.63
N THR A 182 -32.49 0.27 15.81
CA THR A 182 -33.49 -0.80 15.69
C THR A 182 -33.24 -1.93 16.68
N ASP A 183 -34.31 -2.53 17.21
CA ASP A 183 -34.23 -3.82 17.93
C ASP A 183 -34.53 -5.02 17.02
N GLY A 184 -34.66 -4.79 15.72
CA GLY A 184 -35.06 -5.76 14.70
C GLY A 184 -36.57 -5.88 14.50
N GLN A 185 -37.38 -5.46 15.48
CA GLN A 185 -38.85 -5.46 15.42
C GLN A 185 -39.43 -4.05 15.26
N TYR A 186 -38.81 -3.08 15.91
CA TYR A 186 -39.15 -1.67 15.91
C TYR A 186 -37.90 -0.84 15.59
N TRP A 187 -38.10 0.28 14.89
CA TRP A 187 -37.11 1.34 14.87
C TRP A 187 -37.35 2.30 16.04
N TYR A 188 -36.27 2.97 16.47
CA TYR A 188 -36.26 3.98 17.51
C TYR A 188 -35.51 5.22 17.01
N ALA A 189 -36.11 6.40 17.17
CA ALA A 189 -35.50 7.67 16.79
C ALA A 189 -35.31 8.56 18.02
N ALA A 190 -34.08 9.06 18.21
CA ALA A 190 -33.75 10.08 19.18
C ALA A 190 -34.14 11.46 18.63
N CYS A 191 -34.81 12.26 19.45
CA CYS A 191 -35.39 13.53 19.03
C CYS A 191 -35.12 14.69 20.00
N GLY A 192 -34.03 14.62 20.77
CA GLY A 192 -33.69 15.57 21.81
C GLY A 192 -34.85 15.77 22.79
N ALA A 193 -35.19 17.03 23.07
CA ALA A 193 -36.27 17.39 24.00
C ALA A 193 -37.68 16.90 23.59
N LYS A 194 -37.86 16.36 22.38
CA LYS A 194 -39.09 15.69 21.93
C LYS A 194 -39.08 14.18 22.22
N GLY A 195 -38.09 13.70 22.94
CA GLY A 195 -37.93 12.35 23.46
C GLY A 195 -37.61 11.29 22.42
N ILE A 196 -38.07 10.07 22.65
CA ILE A 196 -37.83 8.93 21.78
C ILE A 196 -39.12 8.56 21.06
N LEU A 197 -39.06 8.45 19.73
CA LEU A 197 -40.13 7.87 18.92
C LEU A 197 -39.83 6.39 18.66
N ARG A 198 -40.86 5.55 18.65
CA ARG A 198 -40.77 4.12 18.32
C ARG A 198 -41.88 3.73 17.36
N GLY A 199 -41.58 2.91 16.37
CA GLY A 199 -42.63 2.11 15.75
C GLY A 199 -42.20 1.30 14.54
N THR A 200 -43.13 1.18 13.57
CA THR A 200 -43.03 0.24 12.45
C THR A 200 -43.41 0.95 11.14
N THR A 201 -44.07 0.27 10.19
CA THR A 201 -44.46 0.81 8.88
C THR A 201 -45.64 1.79 8.94
N THR A 202 -46.24 2.02 10.10
CA THR A 202 -47.33 2.99 10.30
C THR A 202 -46.80 4.34 10.77
N ALA A 203 -47.55 5.42 10.47
CA ALA A 203 -47.23 6.75 11.00
C ALA A 203 -47.34 6.74 12.53
N ILE A 204 -46.37 7.35 13.20
CA ILE A 204 -46.34 7.48 14.66
C ILE A 204 -46.61 8.91 15.00
N THR A 205 -47.61 9.12 15.86
CA THR A 205 -48.03 10.43 16.37
C THR A 205 -47.77 10.58 17.87
N THR A 206 -47.29 9.51 18.51
CA THR A 206 -47.13 9.41 19.97
C THR A 206 -45.68 9.06 20.31
N GLN A 207 -45.13 9.76 21.30
CA GLN A 207 -43.80 9.49 21.85
C GLN A 207 -43.79 8.18 22.64
N TRP A 208 -42.71 7.41 22.51
CA TRP A 208 -42.50 6.20 23.29
C TRP A 208 -41.98 6.50 24.69
N ASN A 209 -40.98 7.37 24.80
CA ASN A 209 -40.36 7.79 26.05
C ASN A 209 -40.06 9.30 26.04
N SER A 210 -40.28 9.99 27.16
CA SER A 210 -40.16 11.45 27.27
C SER A 210 -38.77 11.97 27.63
N ALA A 211 -37.78 11.11 27.81
CA ALA A 211 -36.41 11.50 28.13
C ALA A 211 -35.75 12.29 26.99
N ASP A 212 -35.06 13.36 27.34
CA ASP A 212 -34.25 14.14 26.39
C ASP A 212 -33.04 13.31 25.94
N VAL A 213 -33.03 12.86 24.68
CA VAL A 213 -32.02 11.92 24.15
C VAL A 213 -31.52 12.40 22.80
N ASP A 214 -30.20 12.53 22.67
CA ASP A 214 -29.54 12.97 21.44
C ASP A 214 -28.92 11.82 20.65
N THR A 215 -28.51 10.73 21.33
CA THR A 215 -27.81 9.58 20.75
C THR A 215 -28.43 8.29 21.27
N ILE A 216 -28.62 7.30 20.40
CA ILE A 216 -29.32 6.06 20.72
C ILE A 216 -28.80 4.86 19.94
N ASP A 217 -28.57 3.74 20.63
CA ASP A 217 -28.31 2.45 19.99
C ASP A 217 -29.03 1.33 20.75
N PHE A 218 -29.52 0.33 20.03
CA PHE A 218 -30.00 -0.90 20.65
C PHE A 218 -28.83 -1.88 20.84
N VAL A 219 -28.52 -2.16 22.10
CA VAL A 219 -27.34 -2.93 22.49
C VAL A 219 -27.70 -3.81 23.68
N ALA A 220 -27.29 -5.08 23.67
CA ALA A 220 -27.46 -5.98 24.80
C ALA A 220 -28.92 -6.13 25.27
N GLY A 221 -29.88 -6.11 24.33
CA GLY A 221 -31.31 -6.23 24.63
C GLY A 221 -31.93 -4.96 25.25
N ARG A 222 -31.27 -3.81 25.13
CA ARG A 222 -31.63 -2.56 25.78
C ARG A 222 -31.44 -1.39 24.83
N LEU A 223 -32.16 -0.30 25.08
CA LEU A 223 -31.93 0.95 24.39
C LEU A 223 -30.92 1.77 25.19
N CYS A 224 -29.68 1.86 24.70
CA CYS A 224 -28.63 2.69 25.29
C CYS A 224 -28.77 4.12 24.78
N CYS A 225 -28.69 5.10 25.69
CA CYS A 225 -28.98 6.49 25.38
C CYS A 225 -27.92 7.44 25.95
N GLY A 226 -27.64 8.49 25.18
CA GLY A 226 -26.92 9.68 25.63
C GLY A 226 -27.89 10.82 25.93
N GLU A 227 -27.94 11.27 27.18
CA GLU A 227 -28.84 12.34 27.64
C GLU A 227 -28.07 13.60 28.06
N PRO A 228 -28.54 14.81 27.70
CA PRO A 228 -28.06 16.05 28.29
C PRO A 228 -28.65 16.21 29.70
N VAL A 229 -27.80 16.24 30.72
CA VAL A 229 -28.22 16.48 32.12
C VAL A 229 -27.44 17.62 32.75
N ASN A 230 -27.90 18.13 33.89
CA ASN A 230 -27.24 19.21 34.64
C ASN A 230 -27.02 20.49 33.79
N SER A 231 -28.01 20.84 32.96
CA SER A 231 -27.96 21.99 32.03
C SER A 231 -26.80 21.92 31.03
N SER A 232 -26.35 20.70 30.69
CA SER A 232 -25.46 20.46 29.55
C SER A 232 -26.20 20.72 28.24
N THR A 233 -25.47 21.15 27.21
CA THR A 233 -25.97 21.26 25.82
C THR A 233 -25.52 20.10 24.96
N THR A 234 -24.84 19.12 25.56
CA THR A 234 -24.34 17.90 24.94
C THR A 234 -24.74 16.69 25.78
N PRO A 235 -24.97 15.52 25.16
CA PRO A 235 -25.31 14.31 25.89
C PRO A 235 -24.12 13.88 26.77
N ASN A 236 -24.22 14.12 28.08
CA ASN A 236 -23.15 13.87 29.04
C ASN A 236 -23.51 12.79 30.06
N ARG A 237 -24.68 12.16 29.94
CA ARG A 237 -25.07 11.00 30.74
C ARG A 237 -25.33 9.80 29.84
N PHE A 238 -24.64 8.70 30.14
CA PHE A 238 -24.97 7.38 29.64
C PHE A 238 -26.08 6.78 30.51
N THR A 239 -27.09 6.19 29.89
CA THR A 239 -28.15 5.42 30.57
C THR A 239 -28.69 4.34 29.63
N SER A 240 -29.42 3.37 30.16
CA SER A 240 -30.17 2.38 29.37
C SER A 240 -31.64 2.36 29.75
N TYR A 241 -32.49 2.06 28.77
CA TYR A 241 -33.91 1.80 28.95
C TYR A 241 -34.23 0.34 28.65
N SER A 242 -34.99 -0.29 29.55
CA SER A 242 -35.57 -1.61 29.31
C SER A 242 -36.53 -1.56 28.12
N ILE A 243 -36.57 -2.64 27.33
CA ILE A 243 -37.56 -2.80 26.28
C ILE A 243 -38.51 -3.94 26.64
N GLY A 244 -39.80 -3.62 26.77
CA GLY A 244 -40.91 -4.56 26.90
C GLY A 244 -41.80 -4.59 25.65
N GLY A 245 -42.95 -5.28 25.74
CA GLY A 245 -43.90 -5.39 24.62
C GLY A 245 -44.51 -4.05 24.16
N GLY A 246 -45.45 -4.10 23.21
CA GLY A 246 -45.95 -2.90 22.51
C GLY A 246 -46.56 -1.77 23.37
N SER A 247 -46.88 -2.01 24.65
CA SER A 247 -47.36 -1.00 25.61
C SER A 247 -46.28 -0.46 26.56
N ASP A 248 -45.07 -1.01 26.52
CA ASP A 248 -43.96 -0.52 27.33
C ASP A 248 -43.54 0.87 26.85
N VAL A 249 -43.19 1.75 27.79
CA VAL A 249 -42.72 3.13 27.57
C VAL A 249 -41.26 3.32 27.97
N GLY A 250 -40.56 2.22 28.27
CA GLY A 250 -39.15 2.21 28.66
C GLY A 250 -38.97 2.70 30.10
N THR A 251 -38.36 1.86 30.94
CA THR A 251 -37.93 2.28 32.28
C THR A 251 -36.42 2.31 32.33
N ILE A 252 -35.86 3.36 32.94
CA ILE A 252 -34.42 3.46 33.16
C ILE A 252 -33.98 2.28 34.02
N GLU A 253 -32.96 1.55 33.59
CA GLU A 253 -32.39 0.49 34.42
C GLU A 253 -31.79 1.08 35.70
N ARG A 254 -31.85 0.32 36.81
CA ARG A 254 -31.56 0.80 38.19
C ARG A 254 -30.25 1.58 38.30
N ALA A 255 -30.12 2.35 39.40
CA ALA A 255 -29.07 3.34 39.68
C ALA A 255 -27.58 2.95 39.47
N GLY A 256 -27.22 1.69 39.21
CA GLY A 256 -25.86 1.28 38.87
C GLY A 256 -25.51 1.31 37.37
N GLY A 257 -26.51 1.37 36.48
CA GLY A 257 -26.30 1.30 35.02
C GLY A 257 -26.15 2.63 34.29
N HIS A 258 -25.86 3.73 35.00
CA HIS A 258 -25.67 5.04 34.38
C HIS A 258 -24.35 5.68 34.81
N LEU A 259 -23.81 6.54 33.94
CA LEU A 259 -22.64 7.35 34.23
C LEU A 259 -22.90 8.79 33.78
N THR A 260 -22.82 9.74 34.71
CA THR A 260 -22.88 11.18 34.37
C THR A 260 -21.47 11.76 34.36
N LEU A 261 -21.03 12.18 33.18
CA LEU A 261 -19.77 12.88 32.98
C LEU A 261 -19.94 14.37 33.26
N GLY A 262 -18.83 15.04 33.57
CA GLY A 262 -18.83 16.49 33.80
C GLY A 262 -19.31 17.29 32.59
N ARG A 263 -19.67 18.56 32.80
CA ARG A 263 -20.13 19.44 31.72
C ARG A 263 -19.09 19.55 30.58
N GLY A 264 -19.58 19.51 29.35
CA GLY A 264 -18.77 19.58 28.11
C GLY A 264 -18.22 18.24 27.63
N TRP A 265 -18.52 17.14 28.33
CA TRP A 265 -18.38 15.81 27.77
C TRP A 265 -19.57 15.52 26.84
N THR A 266 -19.31 14.75 25.78
CA THR A 266 -20.29 14.30 24.81
C THR A 266 -20.14 12.80 24.64
N ILE A 267 -21.24 12.06 24.74
CA ILE A 267 -21.38 10.63 24.47
C ILE A 267 -21.96 10.48 23.06
N GLN A 268 -21.47 9.53 22.25
CA GLN A 268 -21.82 9.48 20.82
C GLN A 268 -22.24 8.14 20.23
N SER A 269 -21.85 7.00 20.79
CA SER A 269 -22.15 5.70 20.17
C SER A 269 -21.97 4.59 21.20
N PHE A 270 -22.77 3.53 21.04
CA PHE A 270 -22.77 2.37 21.92
C PHE A 270 -22.63 1.07 21.11
N THR A 271 -21.97 0.08 21.69
CA THR A 271 -21.91 -1.26 21.10
C THR A 271 -21.71 -2.33 22.16
N GLU A 272 -21.86 -3.62 21.83
CA GLU A 272 -21.61 -4.70 22.78
C GLU A 272 -20.57 -5.69 22.28
N ALA A 273 -19.67 -6.08 23.17
CA ALA A 273 -18.79 -7.21 22.95
C ALA A 273 -18.43 -7.86 24.30
N ASN A 274 -18.20 -9.17 24.30
CA ASN A 274 -17.70 -9.91 25.46
C ASN A 274 -18.41 -9.59 26.80
N GLY A 275 -19.74 -9.48 26.78
CA GLY A 275 -20.53 -9.23 27.98
C GLY A 275 -20.45 -7.81 28.54
N HIS A 276 -19.98 -6.85 27.74
CA HIS A 276 -19.89 -5.44 28.12
C HIS A 276 -20.57 -4.57 27.07
N VAL A 277 -21.20 -3.48 27.52
CA VAL A 277 -21.59 -2.35 26.67
C VAL A 277 -20.45 -1.36 26.63
N TYR A 278 -19.94 -1.08 25.44
CA TYR A 278 -18.92 -0.07 25.20
C TYR A 278 -19.58 1.23 24.74
N PHE A 279 -19.03 2.37 25.15
CA PHE A 279 -19.50 3.66 24.64
C PHE A 279 -18.40 4.70 24.50
N CYS A 280 -18.52 5.50 23.45
CA CYS A 280 -17.60 6.58 23.12
C CYS A 280 -17.97 7.85 23.87
N ALA A 281 -16.99 8.49 24.50
CA ALA A 281 -17.16 9.82 25.07
C ALA A 281 -15.92 10.70 24.88
N TYR A 282 -16.13 12.00 24.68
CA TYR A 282 -15.03 12.97 24.54
C TYR A 282 -15.36 14.34 25.11
N LYS A 283 -14.32 15.13 25.37
CA LYS A 283 -14.40 16.55 25.76
C LYS A 283 -13.24 17.30 25.11
N GLY A 284 -13.55 18.10 24.09
CA GLY A 284 -12.52 18.71 23.25
C GLY A 284 -11.57 17.63 22.71
N ASN A 285 -10.27 17.80 22.94
CA ASN A 285 -9.21 16.91 22.44
C ASN A 285 -8.92 15.69 23.33
N LYS A 286 -9.79 15.39 24.31
CA LYS A 286 -9.67 14.21 25.17
C LYS A 286 -10.80 13.23 24.86
N GLY A 287 -10.44 12.01 24.47
CA GLY A 287 -11.37 10.95 24.11
C GLY A 287 -11.19 9.69 24.96
N MET A 288 -12.28 9.04 25.31
CA MET A 288 -12.29 7.80 26.08
C MET A 288 -13.36 6.85 25.54
N VAL A 289 -13.06 5.56 25.52
CA VAL A 289 -14.07 4.51 25.41
C VAL A 289 -14.29 3.93 26.80
N TYR A 290 -15.54 3.94 27.25
CA TYR A 290 -15.97 3.33 28.49
C TYR A 290 -16.53 1.93 28.22
N ALA A 291 -16.44 1.06 29.21
CA ALA A 291 -17.14 -0.22 29.24
C ALA A 291 -18.03 -0.31 30.46
N TRP A 292 -19.20 -0.90 30.28
CA TRP A 292 -20.14 -1.23 31.33
C TRP A 292 -20.38 -2.74 31.33
N PRO A 293 -19.94 -3.45 32.37
CA PRO A 293 -20.20 -4.88 32.51
C PRO A 293 -21.69 -5.18 32.62
N LEU A 294 -22.15 -6.17 31.85
CA LEU A 294 -23.53 -6.63 31.92
C LEU A 294 -23.70 -7.62 33.06
N GLY A 295 -24.58 -7.29 34.00
CA GLY A 295 -24.98 -8.19 35.08
C GLY A 295 -24.65 -7.68 36.48
N LEU A 296 -24.51 -8.61 37.41
CA LEU A 296 -24.18 -8.34 38.80
C LEU A 296 -22.75 -8.80 39.07
N ASP A 297 -22.05 -8.09 39.95
CA ASP A 297 -20.76 -8.54 40.47
C ASP A 297 -20.90 -9.83 41.30
N SER A 298 -19.78 -10.40 41.73
CA SER A 298 -19.75 -11.60 42.58
C SER A 298 -20.46 -11.44 43.93
N SER A 299 -20.76 -10.20 44.33
CA SER A 299 -21.51 -9.85 45.55
C SER A 299 -22.99 -9.54 45.27
N GLY A 300 -23.45 -9.68 44.02
CA GLY A 300 -24.83 -9.42 43.62
C GLY A 300 -25.16 -7.94 43.40
N ASN A 301 -24.16 -7.05 43.30
CA ASN A 301 -24.38 -5.62 43.05
C ASN A 301 -24.31 -5.28 41.57
N THR A 302 -25.06 -4.26 41.16
CA THR A 302 -24.92 -3.67 39.82
C THR A 302 -23.54 -3.08 39.63
N GLN A 303 -22.91 -3.40 38.50
CA GLN A 303 -21.59 -2.90 38.14
C GLN A 303 -21.70 -1.52 37.49
N TYR A 304 -20.67 -0.69 37.68
CA TYR A 304 -20.61 0.68 37.15
C TYR A 304 -19.74 0.75 35.90
N PRO A 305 -20.03 1.68 34.97
CA PRO A 305 -19.14 1.92 33.84
C PRO A 305 -17.75 2.40 34.28
N PHE A 306 -16.71 1.97 33.56
CA PHE A 306 -15.31 2.34 33.78
C PHE A 306 -14.62 2.65 32.45
N VAL A 307 -13.44 3.26 32.48
CA VAL A 307 -12.68 3.58 31.25
C VAL A 307 -12.02 2.30 30.73
N ALA A 308 -12.42 1.85 29.56
CA ALA A 308 -11.85 0.68 28.89
C ALA A 308 -10.62 1.04 28.04
N TRP A 309 -10.59 2.27 27.52
CA TRP A 309 -9.46 2.81 26.77
C TRP A 309 -9.43 4.35 26.84
N ASP A 310 -8.28 4.90 27.24
CA ASP A 310 -7.99 6.33 27.10
C ASP A 310 -7.29 6.54 25.74
N LEU A 311 -7.92 7.31 24.85
CA LEU A 311 -7.36 7.52 23.52
C LEU A 311 -6.09 8.37 23.59
N PRO A 312 -5.16 8.22 22.64
CA PRO A 312 -4.04 9.13 22.50
C PRO A 312 -4.47 10.61 22.51
N PRO A 313 -3.69 11.52 23.12
CA PRO A 313 -4.02 12.94 23.15
C PRO A 313 -4.32 13.52 21.76
N GLY A 314 -5.38 14.30 21.64
CA GLY A 314 -5.81 14.87 20.36
C GLY A 314 -6.76 13.98 19.55
N LEU A 315 -7.16 12.83 20.07
CA LEU A 315 -8.17 11.97 19.45
C LEU A 315 -9.46 11.95 20.28
N SER A 316 -10.60 12.08 19.59
CA SER A 316 -11.95 11.93 20.15
C SER A 316 -12.67 10.77 19.45
N PRO A 317 -13.16 9.75 20.17
CA PRO A 317 -13.93 8.69 19.55
C PRO A 317 -15.28 9.23 19.09
N ARG A 318 -15.66 8.88 17.85
CA ARG A 318 -16.90 9.30 17.20
C ARG A 318 -17.92 8.18 17.12
N GLU A 319 -17.44 6.95 17.01
CA GLU A 319 -18.29 5.78 16.81
C GLU A 319 -17.57 4.52 17.31
N ALA A 320 -18.34 3.60 17.88
CA ALA A 320 -17.90 2.25 18.20
C ALA A 320 -18.86 1.22 17.62
N PHE A 321 -18.32 0.10 17.13
CA PHE A 321 -19.11 -0.97 16.53
C PHE A 321 -18.47 -2.33 16.78
N ALA A 322 -19.26 -3.30 17.20
CA ALA A 322 -18.78 -4.63 17.50
C ALA A 322 -19.00 -5.59 16.34
N ALA A 323 -17.95 -6.30 15.95
CA ALA A 323 -18.00 -7.37 14.96
C ALA A 323 -16.85 -8.36 15.17
N GLY A 324 -17.11 -9.65 14.92
CA GLY A 324 -16.09 -10.71 15.04
C GLY A 324 -15.42 -10.78 16.42
N GLY A 325 -16.16 -10.48 17.50
CA GLY A 325 -15.63 -10.42 18.87
C GLY A 325 -14.66 -9.26 19.14
N SER A 326 -14.53 -8.31 18.21
CA SER A 326 -13.72 -7.10 18.34
C SER A 326 -14.61 -5.86 18.43
N VAL A 327 -14.07 -4.76 18.95
CA VAL A 327 -14.71 -3.44 18.95
C VAL A 327 -13.95 -2.53 18.01
N PHE A 328 -14.58 -2.13 16.92
CA PHE A 328 -14.07 -1.14 15.99
C PHE A 328 -14.38 0.25 16.51
N VAL A 329 -13.41 1.17 16.41
CA VAL A 329 -13.55 2.55 16.88
C VAL A 329 -13.10 3.51 15.80
N ARG A 330 -13.97 4.47 15.46
CA ARG A 330 -13.61 5.64 14.64
C ARG A 330 -13.16 6.74 15.58
N ALA A 331 -11.90 7.14 15.50
CA ALA A 331 -11.34 8.23 16.29
C ALA A 331 -10.99 9.42 15.41
N HIS A 332 -11.44 10.62 15.78
CA HIS A 332 -11.24 11.84 15.02
C HIS A 332 -10.20 12.74 15.68
N ARG A 333 -9.35 13.36 14.86
CA ARG A 333 -8.43 14.44 15.21
C ARG A 333 -8.88 15.71 14.49
N GLU A 334 -9.21 16.73 15.26
CA GLU A 334 -9.43 18.06 14.73
C GLU A 334 -8.09 18.68 14.27
N ASN A 335 -8.01 19.10 13.02
CA ASN A 335 -6.86 19.84 12.47
C ASN A 335 -7.14 21.35 12.47
N THR A 336 -8.37 21.72 12.11
CA THR A 336 -8.92 23.08 12.21
C THR A 336 -10.40 23.00 12.60
N SER A 337 -11.06 24.15 12.83
CA SER A 337 -12.49 24.19 13.19
C SER A 337 -13.44 23.58 12.15
N SER A 338 -12.97 23.29 10.94
CA SER A 338 -13.78 22.73 9.85
C SER A 338 -13.06 21.61 9.09
N THR A 339 -11.94 21.10 9.61
CA THR A 339 -11.17 20.02 8.97
C THR A 339 -10.63 19.07 10.02
N GLY A 340 -10.52 17.79 9.67
CA GLY A 340 -10.03 16.79 10.61
C GLY A 340 -9.88 15.43 9.99
N THR A 341 -8.98 14.66 10.58
CA THR A 341 -8.63 13.33 10.12
C THR A 341 -9.23 12.28 11.04
N SER A 342 -9.74 11.20 10.47
CA SER A 342 -10.23 10.06 11.23
C SER A 342 -9.32 8.85 11.09
N TYR A 343 -9.20 8.10 12.18
CA TYR A 343 -8.39 6.91 12.34
C TYR A 343 -9.34 5.76 12.69
N ILE A 344 -9.17 4.63 12.02
CA ILE A 344 -9.92 3.41 12.30
C ILE A 344 -9.04 2.49 13.14
N TYR A 345 -9.58 2.04 14.27
CA TYR A 345 -8.95 1.08 15.15
C TYR A 345 -9.81 -0.18 15.25
N ARG A 346 -9.17 -1.33 15.31
CA ARG A 346 -9.77 -2.57 15.81
C ARG A 346 -9.28 -2.78 17.23
N CYS A 347 -10.18 -2.92 18.17
CA CYS A 347 -9.84 -3.15 19.57
C CYS A 347 -10.20 -4.58 19.95
N VAL A 348 -9.29 -5.28 20.61
CA VAL A 348 -9.54 -6.61 21.18
C VAL A 348 -9.98 -6.43 22.63
N PRO A 349 -11.23 -6.75 22.99
CA PRO A 349 -11.71 -6.69 24.36
C PRO A 349 -11.17 -7.84 25.20
N ASP A 350 -10.57 -7.51 26.35
CA ASP A 350 -10.21 -8.47 27.37
C ASP A 350 -11.48 -9.12 27.95
N PRO A 351 -11.62 -10.45 27.90
CA PRO A 351 -12.88 -11.12 28.25
C PRO A 351 -13.20 -11.08 29.76
N GLN A 352 -12.23 -10.78 30.63
CA GLN A 352 -12.45 -10.75 32.08
C GLN A 352 -12.73 -9.34 32.58
N THR A 353 -12.00 -8.37 32.04
CA THR A 353 -11.99 -6.99 32.53
C THR A 353 -12.75 -6.04 31.63
N GLY A 354 -13.01 -6.39 30.37
CA GLY A 354 -13.60 -5.50 29.38
C GLY A 354 -12.64 -4.42 28.86
N ALA A 355 -11.38 -4.37 29.31
CA ALA A 355 -10.39 -3.42 28.79
C ALA A 355 -10.13 -3.64 27.30
N LEU A 356 -9.86 -2.56 26.55
CA LEU A 356 -9.65 -2.62 25.10
C LEU A 356 -8.17 -2.50 24.75
N THR A 357 -7.67 -3.41 23.92
CA THR A 357 -6.33 -3.31 23.30
C THR A 357 -6.47 -2.85 21.85
N PRO A 358 -6.09 -1.60 21.51
CA PRO A 358 -6.29 -1.05 20.17
C PRO A 358 -5.19 -1.47 19.17
N PHE A 359 -5.60 -1.77 17.95
CA PHE A 359 -4.77 -1.98 16.77
C PHE A 359 -5.16 -0.97 15.70
N PHE A 360 -4.19 -0.22 15.19
CA PHE A 360 -4.42 0.75 14.13
C PHE A 360 -4.65 0.03 12.80
N ILE A 361 -5.71 0.41 12.07
CA ILE A 361 -6.01 -0.11 10.73
C ILE A 361 -5.59 0.91 9.68
N THR A 362 -6.21 2.10 9.69
CA THR A 362 -5.98 3.10 8.64
C THR A 362 -6.33 4.51 9.09
N GLU A 363 -5.69 5.47 8.43
CA GLU A 363 -6.04 6.89 8.45
C GLU A 363 -6.92 7.18 7.21
N LEU A 364 -8.00 7.93 7.38
CA LEU A 364 -8.98 8.17 6.30
C LEU A 364 -8.68 9.43 5.47
N ALA A 365 -7.74 10.26 5.90
CA ALA A 365 -7.41 11.52 5.24
C ALA A 365 -5.91 11.80 5.30
N ASP A 366 -5.37 12.42 4.25
CA ASP A 366 -4.02 12.95 4.31
C ASP A 366 -3.96 14.16 5.25
N LYS A 367 -2.78 14.40 5.85
CA LYS A 367 -2.54 15.47 6.84
C LYS A 367 -2.79 16.90 6.31
N ALA A 368 -3.18 17.08 5.05
CA ALA A 368 -3.37 18.36 4.38
C ALA A 368 -4.71 18.52 3.64
N THR A 369 -5.70 17.64 3.87
CA THR A 369 -7.02 17.79 3.24
C THR A 369 -7.81 18.95 3.85
N THR A 370 -8.70 19.54 3.03
CA THR A 370 -9.72 20.50 3.49
C THR A 370 -11.00 19.82 3.94
N ASP A 371 -11.04 18.48 3.91
CA ASP A 371 -12.21 17.69 4.24
C ASP A 371 -12.22 17.36 5.74
N ASP A 372 -13.39 17.41 6.36
CA ASP A 372 -13.59 16.86 7.71
C ASP A 372 -14.14 15.45 7.64
N HIS A 373 -13.43 14.51 8.26
CA HIS A 373 -13.78 13.09 8.31
C HIS A 373 -14.43 12.67 9.64
N SER A 374 -14.90 13.63 10.44
CA SER A 374 -15.53 13.40 11.74
C SER A 374 -16.76 12.49 11.69
N VAL A 375 -17.51 12.55 10.60
CA VAL A 375 -18.72 11.74 10.37
C VAL A 375 -18.39 10.47 9.61
N GLY A 376 -19.05 9.39 10.01
CA GLY A 376 -19.12 8.13 9.30
C GLY A 376 -19.76 7.09 10.21
N VAL A 377 -20.26 6.01 9.62
CA VAL A 377 -20.87 4.90 10.36
C VAL A 377 -20.23 3.55 10.03
N PHE A 378 -20.31 2.58 10.93
CA PHE A 378 -19.94 1.19 10.71
C PHE A 378 -21.15 0.32 10.38
N THR A 379 -20.90 -0.77 9.65
CA THR A 379 -21.82 -1.90 9.52
C THR A 379 -21.03 -3.18 9.25
N ALA A 380 -21.65 -4.35 9.27
CA ALA A 380 -20.96 -5.60 8.94
C ALA A 380 -21.87 -6.57 8.19
N ARG A 381 -21.24 -7.35 7.31
CA ARG A 381 -21.85 -8.49 6.62
C ARG A 381 -20.85 -9.63 6.60
N ASP A 382 -21.27 -10.81 7.05
CA ASP A 382 -20.41 -12.00 7.12
C ASP A 382 -19.11 -11.71 7.89
N ASN A 383 -17.94 -11.92 7.26
CA ASN A 383 -16.62 -11.63 7.84
C ASN A 383 -16.15 -10.19 7.57
N GLN A 384 -16.95 -9.34 6.93
CA GLN A 384 -16.53 -8.01 6.51
C GLN A 384 -17.15 -6.92 7.37
N VAL A 385 -16.30 -6.00 7.83
CA VAL A 385 -16.69 -4.79 8.57
C VAL A 385 -16.47 -3.59 7.68
N TYR A 386 -17.52 -2.81 7.46
CA TYR A 386 -17.50 -1.63 6.61
C TYR A 386 -17.53 -0.35 7.43
N TRP A 387 -16.96 0.73 6.90
CA TRP A 387 -17.09 2.07 7.50
C TRP A 387 -17.23 3.17 6.46
N GLY A 388 -17.95 4.22 6.83
CA GLY A 388 -18.10 5.43 6.04
C GLY A 388 -16.76 6.12 5.76
N TRP A 389 -16.50 6.39 4.48
CA TRP A 389 -15.30 7.07 3.99
C TRP A 389 -15.68 8.17 3.00
N LYS A 390 -15.60 9.42 3.46
CA LYS A 390 -16.02 10.62 2.74
C LYS A 390 -15.35 10.80 1.37
N LYS A 391 -14.06 10.45 1.28
CA LYS A 391 -13.27 10.57 0.06
C LYS A 391 -12.50 9.29 -0.19
N MET A 392 -13.07 8.46 -1.05
CA MET A 392 -12.53 7.14 -1.40
C MET A 392 -11.39 7.24 -2.38
N THR A 393 -11.37 8.19 -3.31
CA THR A 393 -10.44 8.16 -4.45
C THR A 393 -9.77 9.52 -4.65
N SER A 394 -8.87 9.63 -5.62
CA SER A 394 -8.35 10.96 -6.02
C SER A 394 -9.45 11.85 -6.61
N GLY A 395 -10.59 11.28 -6.99
CA GLY A 395 -11.80 11.99 -7.35
C GLY A 395 -12.69 12.35 -6.15
N ASN A 396 -13.82 12.99 -6.44
CA ASN A 396 -14.83 13.33 -5.45
C ASN A 396 -15.81 12.16 -5.28
N LYS A 397 -15.34 10.95 -4.95
CA LYS A 397 -16.24 9.81 -4.68
C LYS A 397 -16.29 9.50 -3.19
N THR A 398 -17.49 9.20 -2.70
CA THR A 398 -17.75 8.78 -1.33
C THR A 398 -18.01 7.28 -1.29
N GLY A 399 -17.82 6.61 -0.17
CA GLY A 399 -18.19 5.20 -0.08
C GLY A 399 -17.85 4.55 1.25
N LEU A 400 -17.60 3.25 1.19
CA LEU A 400 -17.30 2.42 2.35
C LEU A 400 -15.91 1.80 2.23
N GLY A 401 -15.09 1.98 3.26
CA GLY A 401 -13.95 1.08 3.49
C GLY A 401 -14.44 -0.29 3.96
N CYS A 402 -13.59 -1.30 3.84
CA CYS A 402 -13.85 -2.66 4.31
C CYS A 402 -12.62 -3.22 5.01
N TYR A 403 -12.83 -3.92 6.12
CA TYR A 403 -11.86 -4.73 6.83
C TYR A 403 -12.38 -6.16 6.85
N ASP A 404 -11.56 -7.10 6.40
CA ASP A 404 -11.89 -8.50 6.45
C ASP A 404 -11.40 -9.14 7.76
N LEU A 405 -12.30 -9.72 8.52
CA LEU A 405 -12.02 -10.31 9.83
C LEU A 405 -11.18 -11.59 9.73
N GLU A 406 -11.24 -12.28 8.59
CA GLU A 406 -10.53 -13.53 8.37
C GLU A 406 -9.06 -13.28 8.03
N THR A 407 -8.80 -12.36 7.10
CA THR A 407 -7.43 -12.06 6.64
C THR A 407 -6.75 -10.97 7.44
N GLY A 408 -7.54 -10.10 8.07
CA GLY A 408 -7.07 -8.88 8.73
C GLY A 408 -6.70 -7.75 7.77
N GLY A 409 -6.89 -7.95 6.46
CA GLY A 409 -6.66 -6.94 5.43
C GLY A 409 -7.76 -5.89 5.38
N TYR A 410 -7.43 -4.72 4.87
CA TYR A 410 -8.41 -3.67 4.62
C TYR A 410 -8.27 -3.06 3.23
N THR A 411 -9.34 -2.47 2.72
CA THR A 411 -9.32 -1.78 1.43
C THR A 411 -10.42 -0.73 1.32
N LYS A 412 -10.29 0.15 0.32
CA LYS A 412 -11.40 0.93 -0.19
C LYS A 412 -12.31 0.00 -1.00
N PHE A 413 -13.54 -0.19 -0.53
CA PHE A 413 -14.49 -1.15 -1.08
C PHE A 413 -15.57 -0.43 -1.88
N PHE A 414 -16.83 -0.38 -1.43
CA PHE A 414 -17.92 0.23 -2.20
C PHE A 414 -17.71 1.74 -2.44
N GLN A 415 -18.00 2.20 -3.65
CA GLN A 415 -17.93 3.61 -4.03
C GLN A 415 -19.26 4.08 -4.63
N SER A 416 -19.59 5.35 -4.41
CA SER A 416 -20.72 6.01 -5.04
C SER A 416 -20.53 6.09 -6.56
N ASP A 417 -21.63 5.96 -7.29
CA ASP A 417 -21.68 6.10 -8.74
C ASP A 417 -21.53 7.56 -9.21
N ASP A 418 -21.85 8.51 -8.33
CA ASP A 418 -21.71 9.93 -8.56
C ASP A 418 -20.38 10.49 -8.02
N ALA A 419 -19.87 11.52 -8.71
CA ALA A 419 -18.64 12.22 -8.36
C ALA A 419 -18.91 13.36 -7.36
N THR A 420 -19.58 13.06 -6.24
CA THR A 420 -19.69 13.98 -5.11
C THR A 420 -19.07 13.44 -3.81
N THR A 421 -18.43 14.37 -3.08
CA THR A 421 -17.89 14.14 -1.75
C THR A 421 -18.96 14.46 -0.72
N GLY A 422 -19.30 13.49 0.14
CA GLY A 422 -20.33 13.62 1.16
C GLY A 422 -20.02 12.73 2.37
N ASP A 423 -20.61 13.06 3.50
CA ASP A 423 -20.48 12.24 4.71
C ASP A 423 -21.42 11.04 4.64
N VAL A 424 -20.94 9.87 5.09
CA VAL A 424 -21.77 8.67 5.18
C VAL A 424 -22.46 8.64 6.54
N TYR A 425 -23.75 8.95 6.58
CA TYR A 425 -24.51 9.09 7.84
C TYR A 425 -25.21 7.80 8.29
N GLY A 426 -25.27 6.79 7.43
CA GLY A 426 -25.99 5.54 7.69
C GLY A 426 -25.49 4.43 6.77
N ALA A 427 -25.39 3.21 7.31
CA ALA A 427 -24.96 2.02 6.60
C ALA A 427 -25.56 0.80 7.31
N ASP A 428 -26.10 -0.14 6.53
CA ASP A 428 -26.74 -1.35 7.06
C ASP A 428 -26.74 -2.45 6.00
N VAL A 429 -27.19 -3.65 6.37
CA VAL A 429 -27.42 -4.77 5.45
C VAL A 429 -28.91 -4.96 5.24
N TRP A 430 -29.39 -4.61 4.06
CA TRP A 430 -30.80 -4.78 3.70
C TRP A 430 -30.96 -5.89 2.66
N GLN A 431 -31.64 -6.98 3.08
CA GLN A 431 -31.87 -8.16 2.24
C GLN A 431 -30.57 -8.75 1.67
N GLY A 432 -29.56 -8.89 2.54
CA GLY A 432 -28.25 -9.46 2.23
C GLY A 432 -27.29 -8.55 1.46
N ARG A 433 -27.67 -7.30 1.19
CA ARG A 433 -26.87 -6.33 0.44
C ARG A 433 -26.53 -5.12 1.28
N VAL A 434 -25.33 -4.59 1.09
CA VAL A 434 -24.93 -3.37 1.79
C VAL A 434 -25.67 -2.17 1.20
N VAL A 435 -26.25 -1.36 2.06
CA VAL A 435 -26.91 -0.09 1.75
C VAL A 435 -26.28 1.00 2.59
N PHE A 436 -26.06 2.18 2.02
CA PHE A 436 -25.49 3.31 2.73
C PHE A 436 -26.04 4.63 2.23
N SER A 437 -26.07 5.63 3.10
CA SER A 437 -26.55 6.98 2.81
C SER A 437 -25.39 7.97 2.75
N VAL A 438 -25.43 8.84 1.76
CA VAL A 438 -24.44 9.90 1.52
C VAL A 438 -25.13 11.25 1.62
N ALA A 439 -24.61 12.14 2.47
CA ALA A 439 -25.10 13.50 2.63
C ALA A 439 -25.17 14.23 1.28
N GLY A 440 -26.32 14.85 0.98
CA GLY A 440 -26.52 15.66 -0.22
C GLY A 440 -26.75 14.88 -1.53
N THR A 441 -26.54 13.56 -1.52
CA THR A 441 -26.63 12.70 -2.71
C THR A 441 -27.71 11.64 -2.56
N GLY A 442 -27.83 11.05 -1.37
CA GLY A 442 -28.88 10.10 -1.03
C GLY A 442 -28.38 8.68 -0.83
N ILE A 443 -29.20 7.70 -1.19
CA ILE A 443 -29.03 6.31 -0.75
C ILE A 443 -28.48 5.45 -1.87
N LYS A 444 -27.40 4.73 -1.58
CA LYS A 444 -26.69 3.83 -2.48
C LYS A 444 -26.88 2.39 -2.00
N LYS A 445 -27.00 1.46 -2.95
CA LYS A 445 -27.21 0.04 -2.64
C LYS A 445 -26.35 -0.81 -3.56
N GLU A 446 -25.70 -1.82 -2.99
CA GLU A 446 -24.93 -2.81 -3.74
C GLU A 446 -25.78 -3.51 -4.81
N SER A 447 -25.26 -3.52 -6.05
CA SER A 447 -25.84 -4.21 -7.18
C SER A 447 -25.49 -5.70 -7.19
N THR A 448 -26.38 -6.54 -7.72
CA THR A 448 -26.09 -7.98 -7.95
C THR A 448 -25.81 -8.31 -9.40
N THR A 449 -26.00 -7.36 -10.32
CA THR A 449 -25.91 -7.59 -11.76
C THR A 449 -25.02 -6.58 -12.47
N ALA A 450 -24.63 -5.52 -11.78
CA ALA A 450 -23.76 -4.49 -12.31
C ALA A 450 -22.46 -4.40 -11.51
N PHE A 451 -21.37 -4.19 -12.23
CA PHE A 451 -20.02 -4.02 -11.69
C PHE A 451 -19.50 -2.63 -12.04
N GLU A 452 -18.47 -2.19 -11.32
CA GLU A 452 -17.69 -1.03 -11.72
C GLU A 452 -17.12 -1.25 -13.13
N THR A 453 -17.06 -0.17 -13.93
CA THR A 453 -16.52 -0.22 -15.30
C THR A 453 -15.03 0.04 -15.35
N ALA A 454 -14.43 0.51 -14.25
CA ALA A 454 -13.01 0.76 -14.12
C ALA A 454 -12.54 0.52 -12.68
N GLY A 455 -11.28 0.11 -12.54
CA GLY A 455 -10.62 -0.08 -11.26
C GLY A 455 -9.11 0.07 -11.40
N THR A 456 -8.42 0.37 -10.31
CA THR A 456 -6.97 0.53 -10.29
C THR A 456 -6.37 -0.20 -9.10
N LEU A 457 -5.31 -0.97 -9.34
CA LEU A 457 -4.47 -1.59 -8.33
C LEU A 457 -3.07 -1.01 -8.41
N ASN A 458 -2.57 -0.41 -7.32
CA ASN A 458 -1.19 0.01 -7.20
C ASN A 458 -0.44 -1.00 -6.33
N GLY A 459 0.59 -1.63 -6.91
CA GLY A 459 1.44 -2.55 -6.21
C GLY A 459 2.43 -1.86 -5.27
N SER A 460 2.95 -2.65 -4.33
CA SER A 460 4.11 -2.23 -3.54
C SER A 460 5.34 -2.07 -4.43
N ARG A 461 6.24 -1.18 -4.03
CA ARG A 461 7.51 -0.93 -4.71
C ARG A 461 8.45 -2.13 -4.56
N ILE A 462 9.08 -2.49 -5.67
CA ILE A 462 10.09 -3.53 -5.77
C ILE A 462 11.45 -2.86 -5.85
N ASP A 463 12.33 -3.17 -4.90
CA ASP A 463 13.71 -2.66 -4.86
C ASP A 463 14.75 -3.77 -4.62
N GLY A 464 14.32 -5.02 -4.51
CA GLY A 464 15.19 -6.17 -4.25
C GLY A 464 16.00 -6.05 -2.96
N GLY A 465 15.51 -5.27 -1.99
CA GLY A 465 16.19 -5.06 -0.70
C GLY A 465 17.51 -4.30 -0.82
N SER A 466 17.78 -3.61 -1.93
CA SER A 466 19.07 -3.00 -2.23
C SER A 466 18.94 -1.61 -2.86
N ALA A 467 19.95 -0.76 -2.67
CA ALA A 467 20.06 0.54 -3.33
C ALA A 467 20.68 0.47 -4.73
N LEU A 468 21.14 -0.70 -5.19
CA LEU A 468 21.74 -0.87 -6.51
C LEU A 468 20.74 -0.55 -7.63
N THR A 469 21.24 -0.17 -8.81
CA THR A 469 20.39 -0.04 -10.00
C THR A 469 20.07 -1.44 -10.55
N LYS A 470 18.84 -1.62 -11.04
CA LYS A 470 18.38 -2.86 -11.68
C LYS A 470 17.97 -2.58 -13.11
N GLY A 471 18.22 -3.55 -13.98
CA GLY A 471 17.58 -3.64 -15.28
C GLY A 471 16.23 -4.32 -15.09
N TRP A 472 15.15 -3.66 -15.49
CA TRP A 472 13.82 -4.22 -15.48
C TRP A 472 13.57 -4.83 -16.85
N ASP A 473 13.34 -6.14 -16.91
CA ASP A 473 13.32 -6.88 -18.17
C ASP A 473 11.91 -7.17 -18.66
N GLU A 474 10.99 -7.46 -17.74
CA GLU A 474 9.68 -7.97 -18.09
C GLU A 474 8.68 -7.78 -16.95
N ILE A 475 7.44 -7.48 -17.30
CA ILE A 475 6.29 -7.62 -16.41
C ILE A 475 5.28 -8.57 -17.03
N THR A 476 4.78 -9.49 -16.23
CA THR A 476 3.77 -10.48 -16.60
C THR A 476 2.55 -10.29 -15.73
N VAL A 477 1.38 -10.28 -16.36
CA VAL A 477 0.07 -10.30 -15.69
C VAL A 477 -0.68 -11.55 -16.10
N LEU A 478 -1.33 -12.21 -15.13
CA LEU A 478 -2.24 -13.33 -15.39
C LEU A 478 -3.64 -12.98 -14.93
N THR A 479 -4.61 -13.29 -15.77
CA THR A 479 -6.04 -13.06 -15.52
C THR A 479 -6.78 -14.38 -15.53
N SER A 480 -7.98 -14.37 -14.95
CA SER A 480 -8.99 -15.34 -15.37
C SER A 480 -9.46 -15.00 -16.80
N ALA A 481 -10.14 -15.92 -17.48
CA ALA A 481 -10.63 -15.70 -18.84
C ALA A 481 -11.41 -14.38 -18.92
N LEU A 482 -10.89 -13.43 -19.71
CA LEU A 482 -11.46 -12.09 -19.81
C LEU A 482 -12.83 -12.11 -20.52
N PRO A 483 -13.90 -11.58 -19.90
CA PRO A 483 -15.17 -11.43 -20.58
C PRO A 483 -15.10 -10.43 -21.74
N ASN A 484 -16.10 -10.46 -22.63
CA ASN A 484 -16.20 -9.48 -23.70
C ASN A 484 -16.32 -8.05 -23.14
N GLY A 485 -15.56 -7.12 -23.73
CA GLY A 485 -15.51 -5.72 -23.29
C GLY A 485 -14.72 -5.47 -22.00
N CYS A 486 -13.93 -6.44 -21.54
CA CYS A 486 -13.06 -6.33 -20.37
C CYS A 486 -11.58 -6.29 -20.78
N SER A 487 -10.74 -5.58 -20.03
CA SER A 487 -9.30 -5.56 -20.25
C SER A 487 -8.49 -5.24 -19.00
N VAL A 488 -7.20 -5.57 -19.02
CA VAL A 488 -6.20 -5.13 -18.03
C VAL A 488 -5.02 -4.46 -18.72
N THR A 489 -4.57 -3.33 -18.17
CA THR A 489 -3.40 -2.59 -18.67
C THR A 489 -2.38 -2.42 -17.55
N PRO A 490 -1.25 -3.15 -17.58
CA PRO A 490 -0.14 -2.90 -16.68
C PRO A 490 0.53 -1.55 -17.00
N HIS A 491 1.01 -0.89 -15.97
CA HIS A 491 1.77 0.34 -16.00
C HIS A 491 2.96 0.18 -15.05
N VAL A 492 4.06 0.86 -15.36
CA VAL A 492 5.25 0.88 -14.49
C VAL A 492 5.76 2.30 -14.28
N SER A 493 6.33 2.54 -13.10
CA SER A 493 7.00 3.77 -12.71
C SER A 493 8.42 3.42 -12.24
N ILE A 494 9.39 4.18 -12.74
CA ILE A 494 10.82 4.10 -12.33
C ILE A 494 11.22 5.26 -11.41
N ASP A 495 10.29 6.19 -11.20
CA ASP A 495 10.38 7.41 -10.41
C ASP A 495 9.40 7.33 -9.23
N GLU A 496 9.42 6.20 -8.54
CA GLU A 496 8.86 6.13 -7.20
C GLU A 496 7.34 6.29 -7.09
N GLY A 497 6.62 6.18 -8.21
CA GLY A 497 5.17 6.35 -8.30
C GLY A 497 4.74 7.72 -8.82
N GLU A 498 5.68 8.61 -9.17
CA GLU A 498 5.37 9.94 -9.69
C GLU A 498 4.76 9.88 -11.09
N ASN A 499 5.38 9.14 -12.02
CA ASN A 499 4.88 8.99 -13.38
C ASN A 499 4.76 7.52 -13.79
N TYR A 500 3.61 7.15 -14.36
CA TYR A 500 3.34 5.81 -14.82
C TYR A 500 3.35 5.74 -16.35
N THR A 501 4.18 4.86 -16.90
CA THR A 501 4.19 4.51 -18.32
C THR A 501 3.24 3.34 -18.54
N ALA A 502 2.25 3.53 -19.42
CA ALA A 502 1.34 2.47 -19.86
C ALA A 502 2.08 1.45 -20.73
N LEU A 503 1.79 0.17 -20.52
CA LEU A 503 2.32 -0.94 -21.30
C LEU A 503 1.24 -1.50 -22.23
N SER A 504 1.54 -2.62 -22.90
CA SER A 504 0.56 -3.29 -23.74
C SER A 504 -0.64 -3.76 -22.91
N THR A 505 -1.85 -3.56 -23.43
CA THR A 505 -3.12 -3.99 -22.81
C THR A 505 -3.45 -5.43 -23.18
N LEU A 506 -4.04 -6.19 -22.26
CA LEU A 506 -4.66 -7.48 -22.52
C LEU A 506 -6.17 -7.24 -22.59
N ASP A 507 -6.71 -7.25 -23.80
CA ASP A 507 -8.11 -6.94 -24.13
C ASP A 507 -8.79 -8.04 -24.97
N THR A 508 -8.09 -9.14 -25.19
CA THR A 508 -8.60 -10.28 -25.95
C THR A 508 -9.56 -11.08 -25.08
N VAL A 509 -10.75 -11.38 -25.63
CA VAL A 509 -11.73 -12.27 -24.98
C VAL A 509 -11.09 -13.62 -24.68
N ASP A 510 -11.33 -14.15 -23.48
CA ASP A 510 -10.69 -15.36 -22.94
C ASP A 510 -9.16 -15.26 -22.77
N GLY A 511 -8.59 -14.06 -22.85
CA GLY A 511 -7.19 -13.81 -22.53
C GLY A 511 -6.85 -14.21 -21.10
N LEU A 512 -5.72 -14.90 -20.91
CA LEU A 512 -5.27 -15.44 -19.62
C LEU A 512 -3.92 -14.86 -19.15
N ALA A 513 -3.11 -14.36 -20.08
CA ALA A 513 -1.76 -13.93 -19.78
C ALA A 513 -1.29 -12.86 -20.77
N GLN A 514 -0.51 -11.91 -20.26
CA GLN A 514 0.25 -10.99 -21.08
C GLN A 514 1.61 -10.75 -20.44
N SER A 515 2.64 -10.72 -21.28
CA SER A 515 3.99 -10.35 -20.87
C SER A 515 4.49 -9.20 -21.73
N THR A 516 5.03 -8.18 -21.08
CA THR A 516 5.60 -7.00 -21.74
C THR A 516 7.06 -6.85 -21.35
N ARG A 517 7.94 -6.78 -22.35
CA ARG A 517 9.35 -6.46 -22.10
C ARG A 517 9.49 -5.02 -21.64
N LEU A 518 10.34 -4.85 -20.64
CA LEU A 518 10.78 -3.58 -20.11
C LEU A 518 12.23 -3.35 -20.60
N SER A 519 12.55 -2.09 -20.89
CA SER A 519 13.89 -1.66 -21.31
C SER A 519 14.30 -0.43 -20.51
N SER A 520 14.06 -0.48 -19.20
CA SER A 520 14.33 0.62 -18.27
C SER A 520 15.28 0.15 -17.17
N SER A 521 15.95 1.11 -16.54
CA SER A 521 16.76 0.84 -15.36
C SER A 521 16.49 1.88 -14.28
N SER A 522 16.44 1.43 -13.03
CA SER A 522 16.27 2.30 -11.86
C SER A 522 16.59 1.53 -10.57
N ARG A 523 16.62 2.23 -9.44
CA ARG A 523 16.83 1.60 -8.12
C ARG A 523 15.62 0.82 -7.64
N SER A 524 14.43 1.23 -8.05
CA SER A 524 13.17 0.60 -7.70
C SER A 524 12.15 0.77 -8.81
N LEU A 525 11.22 -0.16 -8.89
CA LEU A 525 10.08 -0.09 -9.78
C LEU A 525 8.79 -0.23 -8.99
N GLN A 526 7.81 0.60 -9.34
CA GLN A 526 6.45 0.45 -8.88
C GLN A 526 5.57 0.09 -10.07
N TRP A 527 4.65 -0.84 -9.87
CA TRP A 527 3.70 -1.24 -10.90
C TRP A 527 2.27 -0.84 -10.51
N LYS A 528 1.45 -0.63 -11.52
CA LYS A 528 0.02 -0.36 -11.41
C LYS A 528 -0.73 -1.17 -12.47
N VAL A 529 -1.87 -1.74 -12.15
CA VAL A 529 -2.75 -2.39 -13.12
C VAL A 529 -4.08 -1.64 -13.17
N VAL A 530 -4.46 -1.20 -14.36
CA VAL A 530 -5.77 -0.59 -14.63
C VAL A 530 -6.69 -1.64 -15.21
N PHE A 531 -7.89 -1.75 -14.65
CA PHE A 531 -8.94 -2.68 -15.05
C PHE A 531 -10.01 -1.91 -15.81
N VAL A 532 -10.51 -2.50 -16.89
CA VAL A 532 -11.72 -2.06 -17.58
C VAL A 532 -12.71 -3.20 -17.58
N GLY A 533 -13.95 -2.93 -17.18
CA GLY A 533 -15.05 -3.89 -17.16
C GLY A 533 -16.20 -3.46 -18.06
N SER A 534 -17.03 -4.42 -18.46
CA SER A 534 -18.21 -4.16 -19.30
C SER A 534 -19.39 -3.57 -18.54
N GLY A 535 -19.31 -3.52 -17.20
CA GLY A 535 -20.40 -3.12 -16.30
C GLY A 535 -21.40 -4.23 -15.99
N THR A 536 -21.38 -5.36 -16.72
CA THR A 536 -22.23 -6.54 -16.46
C THR A 536 -21.42 -7.81 -16.16
N ALA A 537 -20.11 -7.77 -16.42
CA ALA A 537 -19.15 -8.78 -16.04
C ALA A 537 -17.94 -8.11 -15.39
N THR A 538 -17.19 -8.88 -14.61
CA THR A 538 -16.01 -8.39 -13.90
C THR A 538 -14.71 -8.88 -14.53
N THR A 539 -13.76 -7.97 -14.66
CA THR A 539 -12.34 -8.27 -14.94
C THR A 539 -11.69 -8.83 -13.69
N LYS A 540 -10.86 -9.87 -13.84
CA LYS A 540 -10.21 -10.59 -12.74
C LYS A 540 -8.71 -10.72 -12.99
N LEU A 541 -7.91 -10.30 -12.02
CA LEU A 541 -6.45 -10.44 -12.03
C LEU A 541 -6.05 -11.43 -10.94
N ASN A 542 -5.19 -12.39 -11.31
CA ASN A 542 -4.76 -13.46 -10.42
C ASN A 542 -3.30 -13.27 -10.00
N PHE A 543 -2.45 -12.71 -10.86
CA PHE A 543 -1.02 -12.65 -10.63
C PHE A 543 -0.36 -11.47 -11.34
N VAL A 544 0.63 -10.87 -10.69
CA VAL A 544 1.57 -9.93 -11.28
C VAL A 544 2.98 -10.35 -10.92
N GLN A 545 3.89 -10.36 -11.89
CA GLN A 545 5.31 -10.60 -11.67
C GLN A 545 6.15 -9.61 -12.47
N VAL A 546 7.19 -9.08 -11.84
CA VAL A 546 8.23 -8.30 -12.48
C VAL A 546 9.54 -9.07 -12.39
N LYS A 547 10.17 -9.26 -13.54
CA LYS A 547 11.49 -9.87 -13.69
C LYS A 547 12.54 -8.78 -13.86
N TYR A 548 13.62 -8.90 -13.09
CA TYR A 548 14.69 -7.90 -13.08
C TYR A 548 16.04 -8.51 -12.77
N HIS A 549 17.11 -7.76 -13.00
CA HIS A 549 18.46 -8.17 -12.63
C HIS A 549 19.28 -6.98 -12.11
N PRO A 550 20.19 -7.18 -11.15
CA PRO A 550 21.08 -6.12 -10.70
C PRO A 550 22.08 -5.72 -11.79
N ILE A 551 22.30 -4.42 -11.93
CA ILE A 551 23.33 -3.84 -12.80
C ILE A 551 24.56 -3.50 -11.95
N GLY A 552 25.76 -3.77 -12.47
CA GLY A 552 27.03 -3.41 -11.81
C GLY A 552 27.63 -4.48 -10.87
N LEU A 553 27.17 -5.74 -10.94
CA LEU A 553 27.69 -6.86 -10.11
C LEU A 553 28.74 -7.75 -10.81
N ARG A 554 29.33 -7.33 -11.93
CA ARG A 554 30.32 -8.13 -12.67
C ARG A 554 31.57 -7.32 -13.00
N ASP A 555 32.72 -7.74 -12.49
CA ASP A 555 34.02 -7.22 -12.90
C ASP A 555 34.59 -8.09 -14.04
N THR A 556 34.88 -7.50 -15.19
CA THR A 556 35.67 -8.15 -16.24
C THR A 556 37.14 -7.84 -15.98
N VAL A 557 37.95 -8.86 -15.69
CA VAL A 557 39.39 -8.72 -15.46
C VAL A 557 40.16 -9.35 -16.62
N VAL A 558 41.13 -8.61 -17.15
CA VAL A 558 42.05 -9.06 -18.22
C VAL A 558 43.45 -9.11 -17.63
N SER A 559 44.08 -10.28 -17.69
CA SER A 559 45.47 -10.47 -17.29
C SER A 559 46.32 -10.71 -18.52
N ILE A 560 47.30 -9.84 -18.76
CA ILE A 560 48.15 -9.89 -19.94
C ILE A 560 49.63 -9.82 -19.56
N ILE A 561 50.44 -10.62 -20.23
CA ILE A 561 51.89 -10.65 -20.05
C ILE A 561 52.51 -10.01 -21.28
N ILE A 562 53.15 -8.86 -21.11
CA ILE A 562 53.77 -8.08 -22.18
C ILE A 562 55.28 -8.36 -22.23
N ASP A 563 55.81 -8.60 -23.43
CA ASP A 563 57.25 -8.69 -23.66
C ASP A 563 57.90 -7.30 -23.66
N CYS A 564 58.67 -7.03 -22.61
CA CYS A 564 59.43 -5.80 -22.43
C CYS A 564 60.91 -6.01 -22.77
N GLY A 565 61.26 -6.85 -23.73
CA GLY A 565 62.64 -7.01 -24.19
C GLY A 565 63.18 -5.78 -24.95
N ASP A 566 64.51 -5.65 -25.04
CA ASP A 566 65.15 -4.59 -25.86
C ASP A 566 65.04 -4.86 -27.37
N ASN A 567 64.73 -6.11 -27.76
CA ASN A 567 64.73 -6.58 -29.15
C ASN A 567 63.46 -7.38 -29.46
N VAL A 568 62.29 -6.78 -29.25
CA VAL A 568 60.99 -7.41 -29.51
C VAL A 568 60.67 -7.39 -31.00
N ARG A 569 60.05 -8.45 -31.52
CA ARG A 569 59.57 -8.51 -32.90
C ARG A 569 58.06 -8.33 -32.91
N GLY A 570 57.54 -7.57 -33.87
CA GLY A 570 56.10 -7.45 -34.08
C GLY A 570 55.50 -8.68 -34.75
N LEU A 571 54.17 -8.68 -34.88
CA LEU A 571 53.39 -9.74 -35.55
C LEU A 571 53.82 -9.99 -37.01
N ASN A 572 54.40 -8.99 -37.65
CA ASN A 572 54.97 -9.08 -39.01
C ASN A 572 56.38 -9.72 -39.06
N GLY A 573 56.91 -10.21 -37.93
CA GLY A 573 58.22 -10.84 -37.80
C GLY A 573 59.42 -9.89 -37.85
N ARG A 574 59.19 -8.57 -38.02
CA ARG A 574 60.25 -7.55 -38.07
C ARG A 574 60.51 -6.98 -36.66
N PRO A 575 61.75 -6.51 -36.37
CA PRO A 575 62.01 -5.79 -35.12
C PRO A 575 61.12 -4.56 -35.01
N LEU A 576 60.60 -4.29 -33.81
CA LEU A 576 59.80 -3.10 -33.55
C LEU A 576 60.63 -1.81 -33.74
N PRO A 577 60.05 -0.73 -34.31
CA PRO A 577 60.76 0.53 -34.58
C PRO A 577 61.42 1.18 -33.37
N GLU A 578 60.83 0.97 -32.19
CA GLU A 578 61.25 1.55 -30.92
C GLU A 578 62.22 0.68 -30.12
N ASN A 579 62.75 -0.40 -30.73
CA ASN A 579 63.84 -1.17 -30.15
C ASN A 579 65.15 -0.36 -30.13
N ALA A 580 65.71 -0.22 -28.92
CA ALA A 580 66.99 0.42 -28.66
C ALA A 580 67.60 -0.17 -27.37
N PRO A 581 68.89 0.04 -27.07
CA PRO A 581 69.45 -0.31 -25.77
C PRO A 581 68.63 0.31 -24.63
N ASN A 582 68.19 -0.50 -23.66
CA ASN A 582 67.31 -0.12 -22.54
C ASN A 582 65.84 0.18 -22.91
N ALA A 583 65.39 -0.05 -24.14
CA ALA A 583 63.98 0.14 -24.53
C ALA A 583 63.04 -0.74 -23.69
N GLY A 584 63.48 -1.92 -23.31
CA GLY A 584 62.73 -2.83 -22.45
C GLY A 584 62.45 -2.27 -21.06
N ALA A 585 63.47 -1.71 -20.42
CA ALA A 585 63.34 -1.05 -19.13
C ALA A 585 62.49 0.24 -19.19
N LEU A 586 62.38 0.86 -20.37
CA LEU A 586 61.47 1.99 -20.60
C LEU A 586 60.02 1.49 -20.71
N ARG A 587 59.74 0.49 -21.57
CA ARG A 587 58.40 -0.11 -21.71
C ARG A 587 57.82 -0.59 -20.38
N ALA A 588 58.62 -1.32 -19.60
CA ALA A 588 58.22 -1.81 -18.29
C ALA A 588 57.90 -0.68 -17.29
N ARG A 589 58.67 0.41 -17.32
CA ARG A 589 58.40 1.60 -16.48
C ARG A 589 57.17 2.36 -16.92
N THR A 590 56.94 2.49 -18.22
CA THR A 590 55.73 3.09 -18.77
C THR A 590 54.49 2.34 -18.30
N LEU A 591 54.48 1.00 -18.44
CA LEU A 591 53.40 0.16 -17.95
C LEU A 591 53.21 0.30 -16.44
N ALA A 592 54.29 0.23 -15.65
CA ALA A 592 54.20 0.38 -14.20
C ALA A 592 53.61 1.74 -13.76
N ALA A 593 53.89 2.81 -14.50
CA ALA A 593 53.34 4.15 -14.24
C ALA A 593 51.83 4.27 -14.54
N LEU A 594 51.24 3.29 -15.23
CA LEU A 594 49.80 3.22 -15.48
C LEU A 594 49.02 2.56 -14.34
N THR A 595 49.68 1.95 -13.36
CA THR A 595 49.01 1.34 -12.19
C THR A 595 48.08 2.34 -11.50
N GLN A 596 46.85 1.92 -11.20
CA GLN A 596 45.75 2.72 -10.66
C GLN A 596 45.26 3.86 -11.58
N ARG A 597 45.49 3.74 -12.90
CA ARG A 597 44.95 4.68 -13.90
C ARG A 597 43.93 4.00 -14.80
N ARG A 598 42.94 4.79 -15.24
CA ARG A 598 42.07 4.44 -16.38
C ARG A 598 42.84 4.66 -17.67
N VAL A 599 42.75 3.70 -18.59
CA VAL A 599 43.49 3.66 -19.85
C VAL A 599 42.55 3.22 -20.98
N ASN A 600 42.79 3.73 -22.18
CA ASN A 600 42.18 3.20 -23.39
C ASN A 600 42.89 1.91 -23.79
N TYR A 601 42.14 0.82 -23.88
CA TYR A 601 42.64 -0.51 -24.23
C TYR A 601 42.09 -0.96 -25.59
N GLN A 602 43.00 -1.37 -26.46
CA GLN A 602 42.69 -2.05 -27.73
C GLN A 602 43.09 -3.51 -27.59
N ASP A 603 42.11 -4.40 -27.74
CA ASP A 603 42.30 -5.84 -27.59
C ASP A 603 42.82 -6.50 -28.89
N ILE A 604 43.22 -7.77 -28.81
CA ILE A 604 43.80 -8.52 -29.93
C ILE A 604 42.84 -8.69 -31.13
N ASP A 605 41.54 -8.63 -30.88
CA ASP A 605 40.49 -8.68 -31.90
C ASP A 605 40.16 -7.30 -32.50
N TRP A 606 40.90 -6.25 -32.14
CA TRP A 606 40.70 -4.87 -32.60
C TRP A 606 40.53 -4.76 -34.12
N SER A 607 41.34 -5.50 -34.89
CA SER A 607 41.29 -5.51 -36.36
C SER A 607 39.92 -5.94 -36.92
N THR A 608 39.11 -6.62 -36.10
CA THR A 608 37.75 -7.06 -36.40
C THR A 608 36.69 -6.17 -35.74
N THR A 609 36.92 -5.71 -34.51
CA THR A 609 35.92 -4.99 -33.69
C THR A 609 35.97 -3.46 -33.85
N GLY A 610 37.16 -2.88 -34.06
CA GLY A 610 37.37 -1.43 -34.22
C GLY A 610 36.98 -0.58 -33.00
N ALA A 611 36.82 -1.18 -31.82
CA ALA A 611 36.30 -0.53 -30.62
C ALA A 611 37.34 -0.51 -29.48
N ALA A 612 37.58 0.68 -28.90
CA ALA A 612 38.53 0.88 -27.81
C ALA A 612 37.72 0.94 -26.53
N GLU A 613 38.15 0.22 -25.52
CA GLU A 613 37.43 0.09 -24.26
C GLU A 613 38.24 0.73 -23.13
N VAL A 614 37.56 1.27 -22.13
CA VAL A 614 38.24 1.85 -20.97
C VAL A 614 38.47 0.77 -19.92
N TYR A 615 39.72 0.63 -19.47
CA TYR A 615 40.11 -0.28 -18.40
C TYR A 615 40.85 0.48 -17.30
N GLU A 616 40.76 0.04 -16.07
CA GLU A 616 41.62 0.43 -14.96
C GLU A 616 42.77 -0.57 -14.82
N VAL A 617 44.01 -0.09 -14.79
CA VAL A 617 45.17 -0.94 -14.52
C VAL A 617 45.24 -1.19 -13.01
N LEU A 618 44.89 -2.40 -12.57
CA LEU A 618 44.94 -2.77 -11.15
C LEU A 618 46.36 -2.98 -10.66
N GLN A 619 47.19 -3.62 -11.49
CA GLN A 619 48.53 -4.01 -11.10
C GLN A 619 49.44 -4.20 -12.31
N VAL A 620 50.71 -3.81 -12.16
CA VAL A 620 51.80 -4.20 -13.07
C VAL A 620 52.94 -4.81 -12.28
N GLN A 621 53.26 -6.07 -12.56
CA GLN A 621 54.42 -6.77 -12.00
C GLN A 621 55.47 -6.99 -13.09
N THR A 622 56.71 -6.57 -12.83
CA THR A 622 57.81 -6.77 -13.78
C THR A 622 58.71 -7.91 -13.31
N GLN A 623 59.08 -8.79 -14.23
CA GLN A 623 59.92 -9.95 -13.93
C GLN A 623 61.04 -10.08 -14.97
N ALA A 624 62.27 -10.29 -14.50
CA ALA A 624 63.40 -10.62 -15.37
C ALA A 624 63.60 -12.14 -15.42
N LEU A 625 63.41 -12.73 -16.60
CA LEU A 625 63.74 -14.13 -16.88
C LEU A 625 65.16 -14.21 -17.44
N GLY A 626 66.02 -14.98 -16.80
CA GLY A 626 67.35 -15.30 -17.31
C GLY A 626 67.25 -16.35 -18.40
N VAL A 627 67.46 -15.97 -19.66
CA VAL A 627 67.52 -16.90 -20.79
C VAL A 627 68.99 -17.18 -21.10
N TYR A 628 69.41 -18.44 -20.97
CA TYR A 628 70.76 -18.88 -21.28
C TYR A 628 70.88 -19.24 -22.76
N ASP A 629 71.51 -18.38 -23.56
CA ASP A 629 71.80 -18.64 -24.97
C ASP A 629 73.18 -19.29 -25.11
N ARG A 630 73.21 -20.58 -25.49
CA ARG A 630 74.45 -21.35 -25.69
C ARG A 630 75.32 -20.81 -26.83
N SER A 631 74.77 -20.03 -27.77
CA SER A 631 75.50 -19.57 -28.96
C SER A 631 76.33 -18.30 -28.74
N GLN A 632 76.07 -17.55 -27.66
CA GLN A 632 76.60 -16.19 -27.46
C GLN A 632 77.36 -16.00 -26.13
N ALA A 633 77.49 -17.04 -25.29
CA ALA A 633 78.16 -16.98 -23.98
C ALA A 633 77.76 -15.79 -23.09
N ASN A 634 76.55 -15.25 -23.25
CA ASN A 634 76.00 -14.13 -22.48
C ASN A 634 74.62 -14.49 -21.95
N LYS A 635 74.36 -14.20 -20.66
CA LYS A 635 73.01 -14.24 -20.08
C LYS A 635 72.20 -13.08 -20.67
N ARG A 636 71.17 -13.36 -21.45
CA ARG A 636 70.18 -12.35 -21.84
C ARG A 636 69.06 -12.37 -20.81
N HIS A 637 68.75 -11.20 -20.24
CA HIS A 637 67.56 -11.04 -19.41
C HIS A 637 66.40 -10.66 -20.33
N ARG A 638 65.36 -11.51 -20.40
CA ARG A 638 64.08 -11.16 -21.00
C ARG A 638 63.24 -10.51 -19.90
N LEU A 639 62.87 -9.25 -20.08
CA LEU A 639 62.03 -8.53 -19.12
C LEU A 639 60.58 -8.68 -19.54
N LEU A 640 59.72 -9.12 -18.63
CA LEU A 640 58.27 -9.26 -18.84
C LEU A 640 57.52 -8.34 -17.89
N ALA A 641 56.33 -7.89 -18.30
CA ALA A 641 55.40 -7.17 -17.44
C ALA A 641 54.04 -7.89 -17.43
N ASN A 642 53.63 -8.41 -16.28
CA ASN A 642 52.28 -8.91 -16.05
C ASN A 642 51.37 -7.73 -15.65
N VAL A 643 50.42 -7.39 -16.51
CA VAL A 643 49.48 -6.28 -16.34
C VAL A 643 48.09 -6.86 -16.12
N VAL A 644 47.49 -6.50 -14.98
CA VAL A 644 46.12 -6.86 -14.63
C VAL A 644 45.25 -5.63 -14.82
N LEU A 645 44.25 -5.75 -15.68
CA LEU A 645 43.31 -4.70 -16.08
C LEU A 645 41.90 -5.09 -15.61
N ARG A 646 41.11 -4.13 -15.17
CA ARG A 646 39.67 -4.30 -14.91
C ARG A 646 38.89 -3.39 -15.85
N LYS A 647 37.86 -3.89 -16.52
CA LYS A 647 37.01 -3.05 -17.37
C LYS A 647 36.35 -1.97 -16.51
N ALA A 648 36.49 -0.70 -16.91
CA ALA A 648 35.82 0.41 -16.26
C ALA A 648 34.45 0.61 -16.91
N ASP A 649 33.41 0.70 -16.07
CA ASP A 649 32.03 1.03 -16.49
C ASP A 649 31.80 2.54 -16.61
#